data_AF-A0A9P1GL82-F1
#
_entry.id   AF-A0A9P1GL82-F1
#
_cell.length_a   1.000
_cell.length_b   1.000
_cell.length_c   1.000
_cell.angle_alpha   90.00
_cell.angle_beta   90.00
_cell.angle_gamma   90.00
#
_symmetry.space_group_name_H-M   'P 1'
#
loop_
_entity.id
_entity.type
_entity.pdbx_description
1 polymer ?
#
loop_
_entity_poly.entity_id
_entity_poly.type
_entity_poly.pdbx_seq_one_letter_code
_entity_poly.pdbx_strand_id
1 'polypeptide(L)'
;MRRKIDKAQMEASAEEAAFVMSVREEVLALMPVSPDLLEEKWVGMFRHGDPSVLLEVQSAIMNRDCTNVRDIPSIAAVMNTHNQSAPLPSVAVHEMSKLEEETFSLRMKQLQYDVQACRVAKAKMSSYELQVRHTKLQYRVKVYEESLKAARVFINDNCKVITYTQSDDLLRSIQSFMSDKTERLKLDESGNACLVFLNWSAPSTLKANARAAQSSGASFILSQSARSVGLLLEPEFTYKKGELWMLEGSTMKQLAHHGISLDKSFSLQFKEKVDQRDNMRPLNYRGRFMEGLSTKSNKEFTWKNAPLWREGRTELATQLHTKDMVMIEPPLEDQSRGVAISAPEGEEHLFGGARKVEQIGQNACEKLLLGMMTDLQMTGRSGVFIVDLNMSVGNMFDAFANLKSTWNMPVFYIGCTDDFQTAEWFGMQKPELLGRLHMEGNITIPGFPKPVLECPSDILEKEPEPPRLNLMIPRSDFYPMIPQNLLQEYGSHEQFGDEFKSFLDQLVEEFGPIPQDSDKETGKEDKENGKDKEKDGQNNKDGENRTVRKRKNAQNGNDATKKLKVDTNKIKTIESVGAGGALLETPLINAKIEGVQLHLKPQNRPYLFNTGNQEASLKAGLILCGYGKGKWRLADAQSQEANPRTEVLFNLTGPDDFVLFNGHLKTVFEVVQAQMQKVPKVKVAYHVMAEDPDQKRPGNFNLKRSHDVWWVPVSGGVGVAQEEGGDDEGNGSSNGTAGQQNAAKLIPNTVWNSHATKIVFSVKWGVSGLMPIRPQVVLIREVNLPPARCCELF
;
A
#
# COMPACT_ATOMS: atom_id res chain seq x y z
N MET A 1 29.76 -112.08 -35.75
CA MET A 1 28.54 -112.25 -34.92
C MET A 1 28.14 -110.88 -34.40
N ARG A 2 26.90 -110.42 -34.59
CA ARG A 2 26.43 -109.17 -33.96
C ARG A 2 26.02 -109.49 -32.51
N ARG A 3 26.65 -108.87 -31.51
CA ARG A 3 26.17 -108.93 -30.12
C ARG A 3 24.75 -108.35 -30.09
N LYS A 4 23.81 -109.00 -29.38
CA LYS A 4 22.55 -108.35 -29.02
C LYS A 4 22.88 -107.28 -27.99
N ILE A 5 22.69 -106.02 -28.39
CA ILE A 5 22.73 -104.86 -27.51
C ILE A 5 21.57 -105.00 -26.53
N ASP A 6 21.81 -104.81 -25.24
CA ASP A 6 20.73 -104.84 -24.24
C ASP A 6 19.92 -103.53 -24.24
N LYS A 7 18.80 -103.50 -23.52
CA LYS A 7 17.92 -102.35 -23.51
C LYS A 7 18.60 -101.08 -22.95
N ALA A 8 19.41 -101.21 -21.91
CA ALA A 8 20.08 -100.06 -21.28
C ALA A 8 21.21 -99.52 -22.17
N GLN A 9 21.96 -100.40 -22.84
CA GLN A 9 22.95 -99.99 -23.85
C GLN A 9 22.30 -99.28 -25.04
N MET A 10 21.09 -99.70 -25.45
CA MET A 10 20.33 -99.05 -26.52
C MET A 10 19.81 -97.68 -26.11
N GLU A 11 19.29 -97.54 -24.87
CA GLU A 11 18.83 -96.26 -24.33
C GLU A 11 19.99 -95.28 -24.14
N ALA A 12 21.14 -95.72 -23.60
CA ALA A 12 22.34 -94.89 -23.49
C ALA A 12 22.88 -94.43 -24.86
N SER A 13 22.95 -95.34 -25.85
CA SER A 13 23.38 -94.98 -27.21
C SER A 13 22.43 -93.97 -27.89
N ALA A 14 21.13 -94.01 -27.54
CA ALA A 14 20.14 -93.07 -28.05
C ALA A 14 20.25 -91.70 -27.36
N GLU A 15 20.55 -91.66 -26.06
CA GLU A 15 20.82 -90.42 -25.31
C GLU A 15 22.10 -89.72 -25.82
N GLU A 16 23.19 -90.46 -26.02
CA GLU A 16 24.43 -89.95 -26.63
C GLU A 16 24.19 -89.38 -28.04
N ALA A 17 23.45 -90.10 -28.89
CA ALA A 17 23.13 -89.64 -30.24
C ALA A 17 22.21 -88.39 -30.25
N ALA A 18 21.25 -88.31 -29.32
CA ALA A 18 20.39 -87.14 -29.17
C ALA A 18 21.19 -85.91 -28.71
N PHE A 19 22.11 -86.08 -27.76
CA PHE A 19 23.01 -85.02 -27.28
C PHE A 19 23.89 -84.48 -28.42
N VAL A 20 24.54 -85.36 -29.19
CA VAL A 20 25.40 -84.98 -30.33
C VAL A 20 24.64 -84.15 -31.36
N MET A 21 23.39 -84.52 -31.67
CA MET A 21 22.53 -83.75 -32.58
C MET A 21 22.05 -82.43 -31.98
N SER A 22 21.72 -82.39 -30.68
CA SER A 22 21.32 -81.15 -30.00
C SER A 22 22.44 -80.11 -30.02
N VAL A 23 23.68 -80.54 -29.69
CA VAL A 23 24.87 -79.68 -29.73
C VAL A 23 25.15 -79.16 -31.14
N ARG A 24 24.92 -79.97 -32.18
CA ARG A 24 25.04 -79.52 -33.58
C ARG A 24 24.09 -78.37 -33.90
N GLU A 25 22.80 -78.52 -33.58
CA GLU A 25 21.80 -77.48 -33.85
C GLU A 25 22.06 -76.21 -33.01
N GLU A 26 22.51 -76.36 -31.76
CA GLU A 26 22.85 -75.23 -30.89
C GLU A 26 24.09 -74.46 -31.39
N VAL A 27 25.13 -75.15 -31.88
CA VAL A 27 26.28 -74.49 -32.51
C VAL A 27 25.88 -73.75 -33.78
N LEU A 28 24.99 -74.32 -34.61
CA LEU A 28 24.43 -73.66 -35.80
C LEU A 28 23.55 -72.44 -35.46
N ALA A 29 22.87 -72.46 -34.31
CA ALA A 29 22.11 -71.31 -33.81
C ALA A 29 23.01 -70.19 -33.25
N LEU A 30 24.17 -70.54 -32.70
CA LEU A 30 25.12 -69.60 -32.10
C LEU A 30 26.10 -68.96 -33.11
N MET A 31 26.54 -69.70 -34.15
CA MET A 31 27.48 -69.20 -35.16
C MET A 31 27.23 -69.84 -36.55
N PRO A 32 27.49 -69.13 -37.67
CA PRO A 32 27.25 -69.62 -39.03
C PRO A 32 28.34 -70.59 -39.53
N VAL A 33 28.63 -71.64 -38.75
CA VAL A 33 29.58 -72.71 -39.11
C VAL A 33 29.02 -73.54 -40.27
N SER A 34 29.87 -73.97 -41.20
CA SER A 34 29.44 -74.85 -42.29
C SER A 34 28.83 -76.15 -41.75
N PRO A 35 27.59 -76.52 -42.14
CA PRO A 35 26.95 -77.76 -41.69
C PRO A 35 27.75 -79.02 -42.04
N ASP A 36 28.47 -79.00 -43.16
CA ASP A 36 29.32 -80.12 -43.61
C ASP A 36 30.52 -80.32 -42.68
N LEU A 37 31.08 -79.24 -42.12
CA LEU A 37 32.21 -79.30 -41.19
C LEU A 37 31.79 -79.89 -39.83
N LEU A 38 30.58 -79.56 -39.37
CA LEU A 38 30.00 -80.18 -38.16
C LEU A 38 29.60 -81.64 -38.40
N GLU A 39 29.10 -81.97 -39.59
CA GLU A 39 28.85 -83.38 -39.97
C GLU A 39 30.15 -84.18 -40.07
N GLU A 40 31.26 -83.59 -40.53
CA GLU A 40 32.56 -84.27 -40.60
C GLU A 40 33.21 -84.42 -39.20
N LYS A 41 33.36 -83.30 -38.47
CA LYS A 41 34.20 -83.23 -37.25
C LYS A 41 33.49 -83.54 -35.94
N TRP A 42 32.17 -83.62 -35.92
CA TRP A 42 31.40 -83.91 -34.72
C TRP A 42 30.49 -85.13 -34.91
N VAL A 43 29.46 -85.01 -35.73
CA VAL A 43 28.48 -86.10 -35.96
C VAL A 43 29.15 -87.33 -36.59
N GLY A 44 30.02 -87.09 -37.57
CA GLY A 44 30.77 -88.12 -38.29
C GLY A 44 31.76 -88.83 -37.40
N MET A 45 32.54 -88.11 -36.59
CA MET A 45 33.47 -88.71 -35.64
C MET A 45 32.75 -89.56 -34.58
N PHE A 46 31.63 -89.08 -34.03
CA PHE A 46 30.77 -89.88 -33.15
C PHE A 46 30.24 -91.15 -33.87
N ARG A 47 29.71 -91.00 -35.09
CA ARG A 47 29.16 -92.12 -35.89
C ARG A 47 30.20 -93.20 -36.23
N HIS A 48 31.46 -92.83 -36.38
CA HIS A 48 32.58 -93.77 -36.61
C HIS A 48 33.18 -94.32 -35.31
N GLY A 49 32.70 -93.88 -34.15
CA GLY A 49 33.15 -94.35 -32.84
C GLY A 49 34.51 -93.78 -32.42
N ASP A 50 34.80 -92.52 -32.75
CA ASP A 50 36.04 -91.87 -32.32
C ASP A 50 36.15 -91.83 -30.78
N PRO A 51 37.24 -92.36 -30.18
CA PRO A 51 37.38 -92.43 -28.72
C PRO A 51 37.41 -91.07 -28.02
N SER A 52 37.84 -89.98 -28.68
CA SER A 52 37.87 -88.65 -28.07
C SER A 52 36.47 -88.04 -28.02
N VAL A 53 35.75 -88.04 -29.13
CA VAL A 53 34.38 -87.53 -29.20
C VAL A 53 33.42 -88.34 -28.31
N LEU A 54 33.56 -89.67 -28.26
CA LEU A 54 32.76 -90.50 -27.36
C LEU A 54 32.99 -90.14 -25.88
N LEU A 55 34.25 -89.93 -25.47
CA LEU A 55 34.58 -89.57 -24.09
C LEU A 55 34.06 -88.16 -23.74
N GLU A 56 34.15 -87.21 -24.67
CA GLU A 56 33.62 -85.85 -24.49
C GLU A 56 32.09 -85.86 -24.33
N VAL A 57 31.37 -86.60 -25.18
CA VAL A 57 29.90 -86.77 -25.09
C VAL A 57 29.50 -87.42 -23.76
N GLN A 58 30.15 -88.52 -23.37
CA GLN A 58 29.86 -89.20 -22.10
C GLN A 58 30.17 -88.32 -20.89
N SER A 59 31.26 -87.57 -20.91
CA SER A 59 31.61 -86.63 -19.84
C SER A 59 30.62 -85.47 -19.74
N ALA A 60 30.13 -84.94 -20.87
CA ALA A 60 29.17 -83.84 -20.88
C ALA A 60 27.80 -84.28 -20.34
N ILE A 61 27.32 -85.46 -20.74
CA ILE A 61 26.06 -86.05 -20.24
C ILE A 61 26.16 -86.38 -18.74
N MET A 62 27.29 -86.95 -18.29
CA MET A 62 27.50 -87.26 -16.87
C MET A 62 27.56 -86.01 -15.99
N ASN A 63 28.20 -84.93 -16.45
CA ASN A 63 28.38 -83.72 -15.65
C ASN A 63 27.11 -82.86 -15.51
N ARG A 64 26.11 -83.03 -16.40
CA ARG A 64 24.79 -82.35 -16.41
C ARG A 64 24.78 -80.80 -16.48
N ASP A 65 25.88 -80.13 -16.18
CA ASP A 65 26.04 -78.67 -16.19
C ASP A 65 26.73 -78.14 -17.47
N CYS A 66 26.67 -78.88 -18.58
CA CYS A 66 27.18 -78.44 -19.88
C CYS A 66 26.23 -77.37 -20.49
N THR A 67 26.23 -76.19 -19.87
CA THR A 67 25.40 -75.02 -20.22
C THR A 67 25.98 -74.20 -21.37
N ASN A 68 27.17 -74.55 -21.85
CA ASN A 68 27.85 -73.89 -22.96
C ASN A 68 28.54 -74.94 -23.85
N VAL A 69 28.13 -75.00 -25.12
CA VAL A 69 28.72 -75.91 -26.12
C VAL A 69 30.23 -75.72 -26.34
N ARG A 70 30.80 -74.57 -25.95
CA ARG A 70 32.26 -74.33 -25.98
C ARG A 70 33.05 -75.10 -24.94
N ASP A 71 32.40 -75.70 -23.94
CA ASP A 71 33.10 -76.51 -22.94
C ASP A 71 33.44 -77.91 -23.47
N ILE A 72 32.89 -78.29 -24.63
CA ILE A 72 33.21 -79.51 -25.37
C ILE A 72 34.43 -79.24 -26.27
N PRO A 73 35.61 -79.87 -26.03
CA PRO A 73 36.84 -79.54 -26.74
C PRO A 73 36.78 -79.67 -28.27
N SER A 74 36.12 -80.70 -28.80
CA SER A 74 35.96 -80.88 -30.25
C SER A 74 35.13 -79.78 -30.88
N ILE A 75 34.05 -79.35 -30.21
CA ILE A 75 33.23 -78.21 -30.65
C ILE A 75 34.00 -76.90 -30.53
N ALA A 76 34.71 -76.69 -29.41
CA ALA A 76 35.57 -75.52 -29.24
C ALA A 76 36.62 -75.41 -30.36
N ALA A 77 37.23 -76.53 -30.78
CA ALA A 77 38.16 -76.58 -31.90
C ALA A 77 37.48 -76.21 -33.23
N VAL A 78 36.28 -76.73 -33.52
CA VAL A 78 35.51 -76.36 -34.73
C VAL A 78 35.10 -74.89 -34.71
N MET A 79 34.61 -74.37 -33.58
CA MET A 79 34.21 -72.97 -33.42
C MET A 79 35.43 -72.02 -33.53
N ASN A 80 36.57 -72.38 -32.96
CA ASN A 80 37.80 -71.60 -33.07
C ASN A 80 38.39 -71.66 -34.49
N THR A 81 38.33 -72.81 -35.16
CA THR A 81 38.71 -72.94 -36.58
C THR A 81 37.81 -72.08 -37.46
N HIS A 82 36.49 -72.05 -37.20
CA HIS A 82 35.56 -71.15 -37.90
C HIS A 82 35.90 -69.68 -37.63
N ASN A 83 36.16 -69.27 -36.39
CA ASN A 83 36.58 -67.90 -36.07
C ASN A 83 37.92 -67.49 -36.73
N GLN A 84 38.78 -68.45 -37.08
CA GLN A 84 40.06 -68.23 -37.78
C GLN A 84 39.95 -68.34 -39.31
N SER A 85 38.89 -68.95 -39.84
CA SER A 85 38.69 -69.21 -41.28
C SER A 85 37.52 -68.46 -41.89
N ALA A 86 36.63 -67.91 -41.08
CA ALA A 86 35.76 -66.82 -41.50
C ALA A 86 36.67 -65.66 -41.93
N PRO A 87 36.63 -65.24 -43.21
CA PRO A 87 37.13 -63.91 -43.50
C PRO A 87 36.33 -62.96 -42.61
N LEU A 88 37.01 -62.06 -41.89
CA LEU A 88 36.37 -60.82 -41.48
C LEU A 88 35.64 -60.32 -42.72
N PRO A 89 34.29 -60.19 -42.73
CA PRO A 89 33.64 -59.64 -43.88
C PRO A 89 34.26 -58.26 -44.05
N SER A 90 34.98 -58.07 -45.15
CA SER A 90 35.25 -56.73 -45.65
C SER A 90 33.89 -56.20 -46.07
N VAL A 91 33.12 -55.75 -45.07
CA VAL A 91 31.89 -54.99 -45.26
C VAL A 91 32.28 -53.95 -46.27
N ALA A 92 31.67 -54.04 -47.46
CA ALA A 92 32.07 -53.18 -48.56
C ALA A 92 32.00 -51.75 -48.03
N VAL A 93 32.99 -50.89 -48.33
CA VAL A 93 33.14 -49.57 -47.68
C VAL A 93 31.82 -48.76 -47.70
N HIS A 94 30.98 -49.02 -48.70
CA HIS A 94 29.60 -48.54 -48.83
C HIS A 94 28.63 -48.94 -47.70
N GLU A 95 28.64 -50.19 -47.22
CA GLU A 95 27.77 -50.66 -46.14
C GLU A 95 28.23 -50.14 -44.77
N MET A 96 29.54 -50.01 -44.52
CA MET A 96 30.04 -49.35 -43.30
C MET A 96 29.67 -47.87 -43.28
N SER A 97 29.91 -47.15 -44.39
CA SER A 97 29.55 -45.73 -44.52
C SER A 97 28.05 -45.48 -44.31
N LYS A 98 27.19 -46.40 -44.79
CA LYS A 98 25.74 -46.33 -44.54
C LYS A 98 25.37 -46.61 -43.08
N LEU A 99 26.03 -47.57 -42.42
CA LEU A 99 25.81 -47.84 -41.00
C LEU A 99 26.26 -46.67 -40.12
N GLU A 100 27.35 -45.99 -40.49
CA GLU A 100 27.85 -44.79 -39.84
C GLU A 100 26.86 -43.62 -40.00
N GLU A 101 26.31 -43.42 -41.20
CA GLU A 101 25.28 -42.41 -41.48
C GLU A 101 23.97 -42.67 -40.68
N GLU A 102 23.49 -43.92 -40.64
CA GLU A 102 22.33 -44.30 -39.82
C GLU A 102 22.60 -44.13 -38.32
N THR A 103 23.83 -44.45 -37.85
CA THR A 103 24.25 -44.26 -36.45
C THR A 103 24.34 -42.79 -36.07
N PHE A 104 24.92 -41.94 -36.94
CA PHE A 104 24.99 -40.49 -36.73
C PHE A 104 23.58 -39.88 -36.72
N SER A 105 22.71 -40.26 -37.65
CA SER A 105 21.31 -39.80 -37.67
C SER A 105 20.54 -40.17 -36.39
N LEU A 106 20.79 -41.37 -35.84
CA LEU A 106 20.21 -41.80 -34.57
C LEU A 106 20.72 -40.96 -33.40
N ARG A 107 22.04 -40.74 -33.31
CA ARG A 107 22.62 -39.90 -32.24
C ARG A 107 22.17 -38.45 -32.34
N MET A 108 22.06 -37.87 -33.54
CA MET A 108 21.56 -36.51 -33.73
C MET A 108 20.11 -36.37 -33.26
N LYS A 109 19.25 -37.36 -33.54
CA LYS A 109 17.86 -37.40 -33.01
C LYS A 109 17.82 -37.53 -31.49
N GLN A 110 18.73 -38.32 -30.89
CA GLN A 110 18.85 -38.43 -29.43
C GLN A 110 19.31 -37.10 -28.79
N LEU A 111 20.28 -36.41 -29.39
CA LEU A 111 20.71 -35.08 -28.95
C LEU A 111 19.57 -34.04 -29.05
N GLN A 112 18.84 -34.02 -30.17
CA GLN A 112 17.67 -33.14 -30.34
C GLN A 112 16.54 -33.43 -29.32
N TYR A 113 16.30 -34.71 -29.00
CA TYR A 113 15.37 -35.11 -27.94
C TYR A 113 15.82 -34.62 -26.57
N ASP A 114 17.10 -34.76 -26.25
CA ASP A 114 17.68 -34.31 -24.98
C ASP A 114 17.60 -32.79 -24.82
N VAL A 115 17.86 -32.00 -25.87
CA VAL A 115 17.62 -30.54 -25.88
C VAL A 115 16.15 -30.24 -25.56
N GLN A 116 15.22 -30.94 -26.21
CA GLN A 116 13.79 -30.75 -25.97
C GLN A 116 13.36 -31.13 -24.54
N ALA A 117 13.96 -32.17 -23.96
CA ALA A 117 13.75 -32.56 -22.57
C ALA A 117 14.22 -31.47 -21.59
N CYS A 118 15.41 -30.88 -21.83
CA CYS A 118 15.90 -29.71 -21.09
C CYS A 118 14.99 -28.48 -21.23
N ARG A 119 14.50 -28.15 -22.44
CA ARG A 119 13.52 -27.06 -22.64
C ARG A 119 12.26 -27.27 -21.80
N VAL A 120 11.69 -28.48 -21.82
CA VAL A 120 10.49 -28.82 -21.05
C VAL A 120 10.75 -28.75 -19.54
N ALA A 121 11.92 -29.20 -19.07
CA ALA A 121 12.29 -29.11 -17.66
C ALA A 121 12.48 -27.66 -17.19
N LYS A 122 13.18 -26.83 -17.97
CA LYS A 122 13.35 -25.38 -17.69
C LYS A 122 12.02 -24.63 -17.65
N ALA A 123 11.09 -24.95 -18.57
CA ALA A 123 9.74 -24.40 -18.57
C ALA A 123 8.91 -24.84 -17.35
N LYS A 124 9.02 -26.11 -16.93
CA LYS A 124 8.42 -26.62 -15.69
C LYS A 124 8.99 -25.94 -14.45
N MET A 125 10.31 -25.73 -14.39
CA MET A 125 10.97 -25.05 -13.27
C MET A 125 10.51 -23.59 -13.13
N SER A 126 10.44 -22.84 -14.23
CA SER A 126 9.92 -21.47 -14.20
C SER A 126 8.44 -21.42 -13.79
N SER A 127 7.63 -22.39 -14.24
CA SER A 127 6.23 -22.52 -13.81
C SER A 127 6.11 -22.86 -12.32
N TYR A 128 6.99 -23.73 -11.82
CA TYR A 128 7.09 -24.10 -10.41
C TYR A 128 7.47 -22.91 -9.52
N GLU A 129 8.49 -22.13 -9.89
CA GLU A 129 8.89 -20.93 -9.16
C GLU A 129 7.74 -19.90 -9.07
N LEU A 130 7.02 -19.69 -10.18
CA LEU A 130 5.84 -18.83 -10.23
C LEU A 130 4.75 -19.33 -9.28
N GLN A 131 4.47 -20.63 -9.31
CA GLN A 131 3.45 -21.29 -8.50
C GLN A 131 3.82 -21.26 -7.00
N VAL A 132 5.05 -21.58 -6.62
CA VAL A 132 5.57 -21.43 -5.25
C VAL A 132 5.45 -19.98 -4.76
N ARG A 133 5.79 -19.01 -5.61
CA ARG A 133 5.65 -17.57 -5.28
C ARG A 133 4.19 -17.16 -5.11
N HIS A 134 3.30 -17.68 -5.95
CA HIS A 134 1.86 -17.44 -5.89
C HIS A 134 1.26 -18.05 -4.61
N THR A 135 1.56 -19.31 -4.29
CA THR A 135 1.14 -19.98 -3.05
C THR A 135 1.65 -19.26 -1.80
N LYS A 136 2.93 -18.82 -1.78
CA LYS A 136 3.48 -17.99 -0.69
C LYS A 136 2.73 -16.66 -0.54
N LEU A 137 2.32 -16.02 -1.64
CA LEU A 137 1.54 -14.79 -1.60
C LEU A 137 0.11 -15.04 -1.08
N GLN A 138 -0.57 -16.07 -1.58
CA GLN A 138 -1.91 -16.46 -1.12
C GLN A 138 -1.92 -16.81 0.38
N TYR A 139 -0.91 -17.54 0.86
CA TYR A 139 -0.75 -17.84 2.28
C TYR A 139 -0.65 -16.57 3.13
N ARG A 140 0.19 -15.60 2.71
CA ARG A 140 0.31 -14.29 3.39
C ARG A 140 -0.99 -13.49 3.40
N VAL A 141 -1.77 -13.54 2.32
CA VAL A 141 -3.11 -12.91 2.27
C VAL A 141 -4.07 -13.59 3.24
N LYS A 142 -4.11 -14.92 3.29
CA LYS A 142 -4.93 -15.66 4.26
C LYS A 142 -4.57 -15.32 5.71
N VAL A 143 -3.28 -15.27 6.04
CA VAL A 143 -2.80 -14.90 7.38
C VAL A 143 -3.15 -13.44 7.74
N TYR A 144 -3.19 -12.55 6.74
CA TYR A 144 -3.69 -11.17 6.90
C TYR A 144 -5.18 -11.14 7.22
N GLU A 145 -6.00 -11.85 6.45
CA GLU A 145 -7.45 -11.91 6.64
C GLU A 145 -7.83 -12.51 8.01
N GLU A 146 -7.13 -13.57 8.44
CA GLU A 146 -7.30 -14.17 9.77
C GLU A 146 -6.93 -13.19 10.90
N SER A 147 -5.84 -12.44 10.75
CA SER A 147 -5.42 -11.43 11.73
C SER A 147 -6.33 -10.20 11.76
N LEU A 148 -6.84 -9.76 10.60
CA LEU A 148 -7.83 -8.69 10.51
C LEU A 148 -9.18 -9.10 11.11
N LYS A 149 -9.58 -10.37 10.94
CA LYS A 149 -10.74 -10.96 11.61
C LYS A 149 -10.56 -10.99 13.13
N ALA A 150 -9.38 -11.37 13.62
CA ALA A 150 -9.03 -11.33 15.05
C ALA A 150 -9.18 -9.91 15.63
N ALA A 151 -8.62 -8.92 14.95
CA ALA A 151 -8.71 -7.51 15.34
C ALA A 151 -10.17 -6.98 15.38
N ARG A 152 -11.00 -7.35 14.40
CA ARG A 152 -12.43 -6.98 14.39
C ARG A 152 -13.20 -7.60 15.56
N VAL A 153 -12.95 -8.88 15.87
CA VAL A 153 -13.55 -9.55 17.04
C VAL A 153 -13.10 -8.88 18.34
N PHE A 154 -11.81 -8.61 18.50
CA PHE A 154 -11.26 -7.90 19.67
C PHE A 154 -11.96 -6.56 19.91
N ILE A 155 -12.11 -5.74 18.86
CA ILE A 155 -12.78 -4.44 18.94
C ILE A 155 -14.26 -4.61 19.33
N ASN A 156 -15.00 -5.51 18.69
CA ASN A 156 -16.43 -5.72 18.99
C ASN A 156 -16.67 -6.23 20.43
N ASP A 157 -15.78 -7.08 20.93
CA ASP A 157 -15.95 -7.68 22.26
C ASP A 157 -15.50 -6.76 23.40
N ASN A 158 -14.50 -5.92 23.18
CA ASN A 158 -13.88 -5.11 24.25
C ASN A 158 -14.18 -3.60 24.15
N CYS A 159 -14.67 -3.10 23.00
CA CYS A 159 -14.69 -1.68 22.70
C CYS A 159 -16.05 -1.20 22.16
N LYS A 160 -16.34 0.09 22.37
CA LYS A 160 -17.45 0.79 21.71
C LYS A 160 -17.02 2.18 21.27
N VAL A 161 -17.27 2.50 20.00
CA VAL A 161 -17.26 3.88 19.52
C VAL A 161 -18.67 4.45 19.63
N ILE A 162 -18.78 5.65 20.20
CA ILE A 162 -20.03 6.40 20.35
C ILE A 162 -19.88 7.72 19.58
N THR A 163 -20.72 7.89 18.57
CA THR A 163 -20.93 9.19 17.92
C THR A 163 -22.12 9.87 18.57
N TYR A 164 -22.00 11.14 18.94
CA TYR A 164 -23.07 11.90 19.59
C TYR A 164 -23.27 13.27 18.95
N THR A 165 -24.48 13.81 19.06
CA THR A 165 -24.79 15.20 18.65
C THR A 165 -25.16 16.07 19.85
N GLN A 166 -25.78 15.47 20.86
CA GLN A 166 -26.20 16.10 22.12
C GLN A 166 -25.74 15.27 23.32
N SER A 167 -25.74 15.91 24.50
CA SER A 167 -25.39 15.28 25.78
C SER A 167 -26.18 13.99 26.04
N ASP A 168 -27.49 14.02 25.84
CA ASP A 168 -28.37 12.91 26.20
C ASP A 168 -28.15 11.65 25.34
N ASP A 169 -27.69 11.82 24.10
CA ASP A 169 -27.31 10.71 23.22
C ASP A 169 -26.04 10.02 23.71
N LEU A 170 -25.05 10.83 24.14
CA LEU A 170 -23.80 10.36 24.72
C LEU A 170 -24.07 9.58 26.02
N LEU A 171 -24.83 10.16 26.95
CA LEU A 171 -25.16 9.54 28.24
C LEU A 171 -25.87 8.19 28.06
N ARG A 172 -26.94 8.15 27.25
CA ARG A 172 -27.70 6.91 26.98
C ARG A 172 -26.85 5.85 26.30
N SER A 173 -25.97 6.23 25.37
CA SER A 173 -25.10 5.29 24.67
C SER A 173 -24.00 4.69 25.57
N ILE A 174 -23.42 5.49 26.46
CA ILE A 174 -22.43 5.03 27.44
C ILE A 174 -23.09 4.05 28.41
N GLN A 175 -24.22 4.44 29.00
CA GLN A 175 -24.95 3.60 29.96
C GLN A 175 -25.40 2.29 29.31
N SER A 176 -25.96 2.33 28.09
CA SER A 176 -26.39 1.13 27.36
C SER A 176 -25.26 0.12 27.14
N PHE A 177 -24.06 0.57 26.78
CA PHE A 177 -22.91 -0.33 26.60
C PHE A 177 -22.38 -0.87 27.94
N MET A 178 -22.32 -0.03 28.98
CA MET A 178 -21.93 -0.48 30.32
C MET A 178 -22.89 -1.54 30.87
N SER A 179 -24.20 -1.37 30.69
CA SER A 179 -25.22 -2.35 31.09
C SER A 179 -25.11 -3.65 30.27
N ASP A 180 -24.96 -3.61 28.94
CA ASP A 180 -24.78 -4.82 28.10
C ASP A 180 -23.59 -5.68 28.58
N LYS A 181 -22.43 -5.06 28.82
CA LYS A 181 -21.23 -5.78 29.27
C LYS A 181 -21.36 -6.28 30.70
N THR A 182 -21.99 -5.50 31.58
CA THR A 182 -22.27 -5.88 32.98
C THR A 182 -23.20 -7.10 33.02
N GLU A 183 -24.29 -7.10 32.27
CA GLU A 183 -25.25 -8.20 32.22
C GLU A 183 -24.64 -9.46 31.58
N ARG A 184 -24.08 -9.34 30.36
CA ARG A 184 -23.50 -10.49 29.63
C ARG A 184 -22.42 -11.22 30.41
N LEU A 185 -21.54 -10.47 31.07
CA LEU A 185 -20.44 -11.03 31.85
C LEU A 185 -20.79 -11.24 33.33
N LYS A 186 -22.04 -11.00 33.72
CA LYS A 186 -22.55 -11.11 35.09
C LYS A 186 -21.66 -10.39 36.09
N LEU A 187 -21.28 -9.16 35.77
CA LEU A 187 -20.50 -8.30 36.65
C LEU A 187 -21.39 -7.74 37.76
N ASP A 188 -20.79 -7.46 38.91
CA ASP A 188 -21.43 -6.68 39.98
C ASP A 188 -21.49 -5.20 39.54
N GLU A 189 -22.71 -4.73 39.24
CA GLU A 189 -22.95 -3.34 38.81
C GLU A 189 -22.43 -2.32 39.85
N SER A 190 -22.57 -2.63 41.15
CA SER A 190 -22.08 -1.80 42.25
C SER A 190 -20.55 -1.88 42.44
N GLY A 191 -19.95 -2.94 41.90
CA GLY A 191 -18.52 -3.22 41.99
C GLY A 191 -17.67 -2.55 40.92
N ASN A 192 -18.27 -2.23 39.77
CA ASN A 192 -17.62 -1.64 38.60
C ASN A 192 -17.00 -0.25 38.89
N ALA A 193 -15.89 0.05 38.20
CA ALA A 193 -15.20 1.33 38.25
C ALA A 193 -15.09 1.96 36.86
N CYS A 194 -15.09 3.30 36.79
CA CYS A 194 -14.86 4.02 35.54
C CYS A 194 -13.59 4.87 35.63
N LEU A 195 -12.80 4.86 34.56
CA LEU A 195 -11.67 5.78 34.35
C LEU A 195 -12.05 6.71 33.19
N VAL A 196 -12.49 7.92 33.50
CA VAL A 196 -12.89 8.92 32.49
C VAL A 196 -11.65 9.66 31.99
N PHE A 197 -11.37 9.66 30.70
CA PHE A 197 -10.30 10.45 30.10
C PHE A 197 -10.86 11.62 29.29
N LEU A 198 -10.24 12.79 29.47
CA LEU A 198 -10.68 14.05 28.90
C LEU A 198 -9.47 14.89 28.50
N ASN A 199 -9.01 14.68 27.26
CA ASN A 199 -7.88 15.40 26.69
C ASN A 199 -8.30 16.79 26.21
N TRP A 200 -8.14 17.79 27.07
CA TRP A 200 -8.35 19.21 26.78
C TRP A 200 -7.02 19.98 26.69
N SER A 201 -5.93 19.31 26.31
CA SER A 201 -4.62 19.96 26.11
C SER A 201 -4.63 21.03 25.00
N ALA A 202 -5.55 20.94 24.05
CA ALA A 202 -5.77 21.97 23.03
C ALA A 202 -7.27 22.21 22.77
N PRO A 203 -8.03 22.86 23.68
CA PRO A 203 -9.50 22.94 23.61
C PRO A 203 -10.02 23.63 22.34
N SER A 204 -9.16 24.39 21.66
CA SER A 204 -9.42 25.02 20.36
C SER A 204 -9.67 24.05 19.20
N THR A 205 -9.43 22.74 19.37
CA THR A 205 -9.83 21.72 18.38
C THR A 205 -11.25 21.19 18.59
N LEU A 206 -11.90 21.56 19.70
CA LEU A 206 -13.22 21.08 20.10
C LEU A 206 -14.30 22.14 19.87
N LYS A 207 -15.45 21.72 19.33
CA LYS A 207 -16.66 22.56 19.25
C LYS A 207 -17.17 22.86 20.68
N ALA A 208 -17.78 24.03 20.89
CA ALA A 208 -18.32 24.40 22.20
C ALA A 208 -19.36 23.38 22.72
N ASN A 209 -20.29 22.97 21.86
CA ASN A 209 -21.32 21.97 22.20
C ASN A 209 -20.71 20.60 22.54
N ALA A 210 -19.67 20.17 21.82
CA ALA A 210 -18.95 18.95 22.12
C ALA A 210 -18.27 19.02 23.50
N ARG A 211 -17.61 20.14 23.82
CA ARG A 211 -17.01 20.38 25.13
C ARG A 211 -18.05 20.36 26.26
N ALA A 212 -19.25 20.91 26.02
CA ALA A 212 -20.37 20.88 26.97
C ALA A 212 -20.94 19.47 27.17
N ALA A 213 -21.10 18.70 26.10
CA ALA A 213 -21.49 17.29 26.18
C ALA A 213 -20.43 16.45 26.92
N GLN A 214 -19.14 16.72 26.70
CA GLN A 214 -18.03 16.08 27.42
C GLN A 214 -18.05 16.41 28.92
N SER A 215 -18.24 17.67 29.33
CA SER A 215 -18.33 18.03 30.76
C SER A 215 -19.56 17.42 31.43
N SER A 216 -20.70 17.38 30.73
CA SER A 216 -21.91 16.69 31.21
C SER A 216 -21.70 15.17 31.34
N GLY A 217 -21.04 14.56 30.34
CA GLY A 217 -20.67 13.13 30.34
C GLY A 217 -19.75 12.75 31.49
N ALA A 218 -18.68 13.52 31.71
CA ALA A 218 -17.78 13.32 32.84
C ALA A 218 -18.53 13.42 34.18
N SER A 219 -19.33 14.46 34.38
CA SER A 219 -20.15 14.65 35.59
C SER A 219 -21.06 13.44 35.86
N PHE A 220 -21.80 13.00 34.85
CA PHE A 220 -22.71 11.85 34.98
C PHE A 220 -21.97 10.60 35.48
N ILE A 221 -20.92 10.18 34.78
CA ILE A 221 -20.15 8.96 35.09
C ILE A 221 -19.46 9.04 36.47
N LEU A 222 -18.92 10.21 36.81
CA LEU A 222 -18.24 10.44 38.09
C LEU A 222 -19.22 10.53 39.26
N SER A 223 -20.45 10.98 39.02
CA SER A 223 -21.50 11.06 40.06
C SER A 223 -22.14 9.71 40.39
N GLN A 224 -22.15 8.77 39.43
CA GLN A 224 -22.81 7.46 39.55
C GLN A 224 -22.13 6.51 40.54
N SER A 225 -20.80 6.59 40.73
CA SER A 225 -20.07 5.67 41.59
C SER A 225 -18.87 6.35 42.26
N ALA A 226 -18.72 6.14 43.57
CA ALA A 226 -17.53 6.54 44.33
C ALA A 226 -16.24 5.80 43.89
N ARG A 227 -16.37 4.78 43.02
CA ARG A 227 -15.27 4.06 42.36
C ARG A 227 -14.87 4.67 41.02
N SER A 228 -15.55 5.71 40.55
CA SER A 228 -15.20 6.43 39.32
C SER A 228 -14.17 7.51 39.60
N VAL A 229 -13.19 7.66 38.71
CA VAL A 229 -12.22 8.77 38.71
C VAL A 229 -11.99 9.24 37.28
N GLY A 230 -11.68 10.52 37.09
CA GLY A 230 -11.32 11.04 35.78
C GLY A 230 -9.92 11.65 35.73
N LEU A 231 -9.39 11.75 34.52
CA LEU A 231 -8.12 12.38 34.16
C LEU A 231 -8.40 13.48 33.14
N LEU A 232 -8.29 14.72 33.58
CA LEU A 232 -8.26 15.92 32.73
C LEU A 232 -6.81 16.23 32.37
N LEU A 233 -6.52 16.45 31.09
CA LEU A 233 -5.31 17.18 30.68
C LEU A 233 -5.70 18.65 30.48
N GLU A 234 -5.03 19.55 31.22
CA GLU A 234 -5.31 20.98 31.22
C GLU A 234 -4.91 21.63 29.88
N PRO A 235 -5.51 22.78 29.50
CA PRO A 235 -5.12 23.50 28.29
C PRO A 235 -3.64 23.91 28.29
N GLU A 236 -2.90 23.47 27.28
CA GLU A 236 -1.51 23.88 27.01
C GLU A 236 -1.38 24.69 25.69
N PHE A 237 -2.46 24.84 24.91
CA PHE A 237 -2.47 25.57 23.64
C PHE A 237 -3.65 26.55 23.48
N THR A 238 -3.35 27.73 22.92
CA THR A 238 -4.32 28.67 22.36
C THR A 238 -3.73 29.36 21.13
N TYR A 239 -4.59 29.69 20.14
CA TYR A 239 -4.19 30.50 18.98
C TYR A 239 -4.00 31.99 19.32
N LYS A 240 -4.55 32.47 20.43
CA LYS A 240 -4.49 33.88 20.84
C LYS A 240 -3.49 34.07 21.98
N LYS A 241 -2.42 34.82 21.70
CA LYS A 241 -1.33 35.08 22.65
C LYS A 241 -1.87 35.76 23.92
N GLY A 242 -1.56 35.19 25.09
CA GLY A 242 -1.96 35.73 26.39
C GLY A 242 -3.31 35.26 26.92
N GLU A 243 -4.06 34.44 26.17
CA GLU A 243 -5.39 33.97 26.59
C GLU A 243 -5.39 32.58 27.26
N LEU A 244 -4.24 31.90 27.37
CA LEU A 244 -4.18 30.51 27.88
C LEU A 244 -4.78 30.38 29.29
N TRP A 245 -4.40 31.29 30.20
CA TRP A 245 -4.93 31.33 31.57
C TRP A 245 -6.45 31.62 31.62
N MET A 246 -7.00 32.35 30.64
CA MET A 246 -8.45 32.57 30.54
C MET A 246 -9.15 31.31 30.06
N LEU A 247 -8.56 30.59 29.11
CA LEU A 247 -9.07 29.32 28.62
C LEU A 247 -9.03 28.24 29.72
N GLU A 248 -7.92 28.13 30.46
CA GLU A 248 -7.80 27.32 31.68
C GLU A 248 -8.90 27.69 32.70
N GLY A 249 -8.99 28.98 33.09
CA GLY A 249 -10.01 29.44 34.04
C GLY A 249 -11.45 29.16 33.58
N SER A 250 -11.72 29.25 32.27
CA SER A 250 -13.03 28.94 31.69
C SER A 250 -13.34 27.44 31.71
N THR A 251 -12.38 26.57 31.36
CA THR A 251 -12.60 25.11 31.34
C THR A 251 -12.74 24.53 32.74
N MET A 252 -11.94 25.01 33.71
CA MET A 252 -12.08 24.61 35.11
C MET A 252 -13.43 25.07 35.70
N LYS A 253 -13.86 26.31 35.42
CA LYS A 253 -15.19 26.79 35.82
C LYS A 253 -16.30 25.93 35.22
N GLN A 254 -16.21 25.56 33.94
CA GLN A 254 -17.22 24.72 33.28
C GLN A 254 -17.38 23.37 33.99
N LEU A 255 -16.29 22.67 34.27
CA LEU A 255 -16.32 21.39 34.99
C LEU A 255 -16.85 21.55 36.43
N ALA A 256 -16.45 22.61 37.15
CA ALA A 256 -16.95 22.90 38.48
C ALA A 256 -18.46 23.22 38.51
N HIS A 257 -19.01 23.90 37.49
CA HIS A 257 -20.46 24.13 37.36
C HIS A 257 -21.24 22.82 37.14
N HIS A 258 -20.61 21.82 36.52
CA HIS A 258 -21.16 20.47 36.41
C HIS A 258 -20.92 19.61 37.67
N GLY A 259 -20.46 20.16 38.79
CA GLY A 259 -20.33 19.41 40.04
C GLY A 259 -19.20 18.38 40.04
N ILE A 260 -18.09 18.70 39.38
CA ILE A 260 -16.85 17.92 39.38
C ILE A 260 -15.82 18.64 40.29
N SER A 261 -15.26 17.92 41.27
CA SER A 261 -14.08 18.39 42.00
C SER A 261 -12.81 18.19 41.16
N LEU A 262 -11.90 19.14 41.30
CA LEU A 262 -10.64 19.29 40.59
C LEU A 262 -9.48 19.60 41.55
N ASP A 263 -9.64 19.27 42.83
CA ASP A 263 -8.72 19.70 43.90
C ASP A 263 -7.31 19.09 43.76
N LYS A 264 -7.22 17.89 43.17
CA LYS A 264 -5.97 17.15 43.02
C LYS A 264 -5.40 17.22 41.61
N SER A 265 -4.13 17.58 41.49
CA SER A 265 -3.40 17.69 40.23
C SER A 265 -2.48 16.49 39.97
N PHE A 266 -2.11 16.30 38.71
CA PHE A 266 -1.01 15.43 38.29
C PHE A 266 -0.20 16.05 37.14
N SER A 267 0.91 15.40 36.76
CA SER A 267 1.79 15.80 35.65
C SER A 267 2.09 14.62 34.72
N LEU A 268 1.77 14.75 33.44
CA LEU A 268 2.22 13.83 32.39
C LEU A 268 3.59 14.30 31.90
N GLN A 269 4.63 13.55 32.24
CA GLN A 269 6.03 13.95 32.00
C GLN A 269 6.63 13.21 30.81
N PHE A 270 7.28 13.95 29.92
CA PHE A 270 8.05 13.42 28.80
C PHE A 270 9.54 13.48 29.09
N LYS A 271 10.29 12.44 28.71
CA LYS A 271 11.73 12.32 28.95
C LYS A 271 12.53 13.45 28.28
N GLU A 272 12.27 13.69 27.01
CA GLU A 272 13.00 14.64 26.16
C GLU A 272 12.15 15.02 24.93
N LYS A 273 12.53 16.10 24.24
CA LYS A 273 11.87 16.51 22.98
C LYS A 273 12.43 15.67 21.85
N VAL A 274 11.56 15.03 21.08
CA VAL A 274 11.96 14.23 19.90
C VAL A 274 12.35 15.12 18.71
N ASP A 275 11.83 16.35 18.63
CA ASP A 275 12.36 17.39 17.72
C ASP A 275 12.66 18.66 18.54
N GLN A 276 13.92 19.11 18.55
CA GLN A 276 14.33 20.32 19.27
C GLN A 276 13.72 21.61 18.69
N ARG A 277 13.24 21.58 17.44
CA ARG A 277 12.56 22.71 16.78
C ARG A 277 11.07 22.77 17.15
N ASP A 278 10.52 21.72 17.76
CA ASP A 278 9.15 21.72 18.26
C ASP A 278 9.06 22.54 19.55
N ASN A 279 8.93 23.85 19.37
CA ASN A 279 8.82 24.81 20.47
C ASN A 279 7.41 24.88 21.09
N MET A 280 6.42 24.14 20.56
CA MET A 280 5.02 24.27 21.01
C MET A 280 4.56 23.17 21.96
N ARG A 281 5.08 21.94 21.84
CA ARG A 281 4.71 20.87 22.77
C ARG A 281 5.56 20.93 24.05
N PRO A 282 4.94 21.03 25.24
CA PRO A 282 5.69 21.02 26.49
C PRO A 282 6.20 19.61 26.82
N LEU A 283 7.21 19.53 27.69
CA LEU A 283 7.68 18.26 28.26
C LEU A 283 6.92 17.87 29.53
N ASN A 284 6.10 18.76 30.07
CA ASN A 284 5.17 18.45 31.14
C ASN A 284 3.78 18.95 30.73
N TYR A 285 2.82 18.05 30.61
CA TYR A 285 1.42 18.38 30.44
C TYR A 285 0.77 18.35 31.82
N ARG A 286 0.20 19.48 32.23
CA ARG A 286 -0.54 19.56 33.50
C ARG A 286 -1.84 18.77 33.37
N GLY A 287 -2.22 18.12 34.47
CA GLY A 287 -3.49 17.41 34.56
C GLY A 287 -4.15 17.56 35.92
N ARG A 288 -5.42 17.21 35.97
CA ARG A 288 -6.21 17.13 37.21
C ARG A 288 -6.99 15.85 37.28
N PHE A 289 -7.11 15.32 38.48
CA PHE A 289 -8.11 14.30 38.74
C PHE A 289 -9.49 14.96 38.77
N MET A 290 -10.46 14.26 38.20
CA MET A 290 -11.87 14.64 38.24
C MET A 290 -12.61 13.69 39.16
N GLU A 291 -13.32 14.22 40.16
CA GLU A 291 -14.10 13.44 41.13
C GLU A 291 -15.53 13.97 41.22
N GLY A 292 -16.51 13.10 41.41
CA GLY A 292 -17.89 13.52 41.67
C GLY A 292 -18.05 14.11 43.08
N LEU A 293 -18.87 15.16 43.24
CA LEU A 293 -19.17 15.75 44.56
C LEU A 293 -19.87 14.79 45.55
N SER A 294 -20.34 13.63 45.09
CA SER A 294 -20.89 12.54 45.90
C SER A 294 -19.82 11.67 46.57
N THR A 295 -18.56 11.70 46.12
CA THR A 295 -17.46 10.83 46.57
C THR A 295 -16.90 11.22 47.95
N LYS A 296 -17.71 11.10 49.00
CA LYS A 296 -17.38 11.54 50.38
C LYS A 296 -16.75 10.45 51.27
N SER A 297 -16.62 9.21 50.78
CA SER A 297 -16.13 8.06 51.54
C SER A 297 -14.78 7.55 51.02
N ASN A 298 -13.69 7.95 51.68
CA ASN A 298 -12.32 7.48 51.37
C ASN A 298 -12.11 5.96 51.56
N LYS A 299 -13.13 5.25 52.10
CA LYS A 299 -13.12 3.78 52.20
C LYS A 299 -13.49 3.10 50.88
N GLU A 300 -14.36 3.70 50.07
CA GLU A 300 -14.88 3.14 48.82
C GLU A 300 -14.03 3.50 47.59
N PHE A 301 -13.20 4.55 47.70
CA PHE A 301 -12.35 5.00 46.60
C PHE A 301 -11.25 3.98 46.28
N THR A 302 -11.37 3.33 45.12
CA THR A 302 -10.52 2.20 44.69
C THR A 302 -9.11 2.65 44.28
N TRP A 303 -8.98 3.84 43.69
CA TRP A 303 -7.75 4.33 43.05
C TRP A 303 -6.69 4.89 44.01
N LYS A 304 -6.93 4.86 45.33
CA LYS A 304 -6.02 5.43 46.35
C LYS A 304 -4.58 4.91 46.30
N ASN A 305 -4.38 3.68 45.83
CA ASN A 305 -3.07 3.03 45.72
C ASN A 305 -2.42 3.20 44.34
N ALA A 306 -3.14 3.71 43.34
CA ALA A 306 -2.61 3.89 42.00
C ALA A 306 -1.35 4.79 42.02
N PRO A 307 -0.23 4.43 41.36
CA PRO A 307 1.00 5.21 41.36
C PRO A 307 0.79 6.69 40.97
N LEU A 308 0.04 6.96 39.88
CA LEU A 308 -0.25 8.32 39.42
C LEU A 308 -1.05 9.12 40.46
N TRP A 309 -1.98 8.47 41.15
CA TRP A 309 -2.74 9.10 42.24
C TRP A 309 -1.85 9.41 43.45
N ARG A 310 -0.93 8.52 43.83
CA ARG A 310 -0.04 8.73 44.99
C ARG A 310 1.06 9.74 44.72
N GLU A 311 1.70 9.65 43.56
CA GLU A 311 2.88 10.47 43.21
C GLU A 311 2.54 11.79 42.53
N GLY A 312 1.33 11.94 41.97
CA GLY A 312 0.94 13.14 41.22
C GLY A 312 1.70 13.30 39.90
N ARG A 313 2.31 12.25 39.37
CA ARG A 313 3.03 12.26 38.08
C ARG A 313 3.07 10.88 37.44
N THR A 314 3.22 10.86 36.12
CA THR A 314 3.51 9.62 35.38
C THR A 314 4.98 9.25 35.49
N GLU A 315 5.31 8.01 35.13
CA GLU A 315 6.65 7.72 34.61
C GLU A 315 6.93 8.55 33.36
N LEU A 316 8.21 8.70 33.00
CA LEU A 316 8.61 9.43 31.79
C LEU A 316 8.11 8.72 30.52
N ALA A 317 7.27 9.41 29.77
CA ALA A 317 6.80 8.99 28.45
C ALA A 317 7.77 9.42 27.33
N THR A 318 7.70 8.72 26.20
CA THR A 318 8.34 9.15 24.94
C THR A 318 7.39 10.06 24.18
N GLN A 319 7.86 11.25 23.78
CA GLN A 319 7.03 12.21 23.06
C GLN A 319 6.81 11.76 21.61
N LEU A 320 5.57 11.79 21.12
CA LEU A 320 5.24 11.36 19.75
C LEU A 320 6.06 12.15 18.70
N HIS A 321 6.65 11.50 17.69
CA HIS A 321 7.31 12.21 16.61
C HIS A 321 6.28 12.88 15.70
N THR A 322 6.55 14.07 15.17
CA THR A 322 5.61 14.76 14.24
C THR A 322 5.29 13.97 12.96
N LYS A 323 6.17 13.06 12.53
CA LYS A 323 5.95 12.18 11.36
C LYS A 323 4.98 11.04 11.66
N ASP A 324 4.85 10.65 12.93
CA ASP A 324 4.02 9.55 13.43
C ASP A 324 2.66 10.07 13.96
N MET A 325 2.43 11.39 13.88
CA MET A 325 1.13 12.00 14.13
C MET A 325 0.15 11.65 13.01
N VAL A 326 -1.14 11.63 13.34
CA VAL A 326 -2.21 11.17 12.46
C VAL A 326 -3.10 12.34 12.05
N MET A 327 -3.30 12.54 10.75
CA MET A 327 -4.41 13.34 10.24
C MET A 327 -5.58 12.41 9.94
N ILE A 328 -6.75 12.72 10.49
CA ILE A 328 -8.00 12.08 10.09
C ILE A 328 -8.42 12.75 8.78
N GLU A 329 -8.23 12.02 7.69
CA GLU A 329 -8.73 12.36 6.37
C GLU A 329 -10.11 11.71 6.20
N PRO A 330 -11.09 12.41 5.58
CA PRO A 330 -12.40 11.83 5.35
C PRO A 330 -12.28 10.60 4.41
N PRO A 331 -13.03 9.52 4.67
CA PRO A 331 -12.92 8.28 3.89
C PRO A 331 -13.19 8.48 2.40
N LEU A 332 -12.61 7.59 1.58
CA LEU A 332 -12.43 7.82 0.14
C LEU A 332 -13.72 7.94 -0.69
N GLU A 333 -14.89 7.63 -0.15
CA GLU A 333 -16.17 7.84 -0.84
C GLU A 333 -16.48 9.32 -1.14
N ASP A 334 -15.80 10.25 -0.46
CA ASP A 334 -15.92 11.70 -0.69
C ASP A 334 -14.68 12.29 -1.41
N GLN A 335 -13.86 11.47 -2.11
CA GLN A 335 -12.74 11.94 -2.97
C GLN A 335 -13.18 12.75 -4.20
N SER A 336 -14.48 12.85 -4.45
CA SER A 336 -15.01 13.92 -5.29
C SER A 336 -14.66 15.29 -4.70
N ARG A 337 -14.72 15.48 -3.37
CA ARG A 337 -14.47 16.78 -2.73
C ARG A 337 -13.02 17.18 -2.81
N GLY A 338 -12.76 18.22 -3.61
CA GLY A 338 -11.46 18.85 -3.85
C GLY A 338 -10.76 19.52 -2.65
N VAL A 339 -10.85 18.95 -1.45
CA VAL A 339 -9.96 19.28 -0.34
C VAL A 339 -8.67 18.48 -0.51
N ALA A 340 -7.81 18.97 -1.41
CA ALA A 340 -6.44 18.47 -1.56
C ALA A 340 -5.74 18.36 -0.21
N ILE A 341 -5.31 17.15 0.14
CA ILE A 341 -4.29 16.94 1.16
C ILE A 341 -3.03 17.62 0.62
N SER A 342 -2.63 18.73 1.21
CA SER A 342 -1.36 19.35 0.90
C SER A 342 -0.26 18.43 1.41
N ALA A 343 0.42 17.70 0.52
CA ALA A 343 1.75 17.22 0.81
C ALA A 343 2.61 18.45 1.16
N PRO A 344 3.14 18.59 2.38
CA PRO A 344 3.92 19.76 2.73
C PRO A 344 5.22 19.77 1.94
N GLU A 345 5.60 20.95 1.48
CA GLU A 345 7.00 21.21 1.16
C GLU A 345 7.79 21.14 2.48
N GLY A 346 8.49 20.02 2.69
CA GLY A 346 9.23 19.70 3.92
C GLY A 346 8.41 18.93 4.97
N GLU A 347 8.95 17.80 5.46
CA GLU A 347 8.30 16.83 6.36
C GLU A 347 7.96 17.36 7.79
N GLU A 348 7.95 18.68 8.00
CA GLU A 348 7.88 19.34 9.30
C GLU A 348 6.62 20.20 9.51
N HIS A 349 5.80 20.38 8.46
CA HIS A 349 4.71 21.37 8.43
C HIS A 349 3.29 20.80 8.26
N LEU A 350 3.11 19.48 8.28
CA LEU A 350 1.80 18.82 8.17
C LEU A 350 0.87 19.11 9.37
N PHE A 351 1.45 19.20 10.57
CA PHE A 351 0.72 19.41 11.83
C PHE A 351 0.95 20.83 12.38
N GLY A 352 -0.09 21.66 12.32
CA GLY A 352 -0.08 23.03 12.85
C GLY A 352 -0.72 23.15 14.24
N GLY A 353 -0.13 23.99 15.10
CA GLY A 353 -0.74 24.49 16.32
C GLY A 353 -1.34 23.42 17.24
N ALA A 354 -2.63 23.56 17.50
CA ALA A 354 -3.41 22.81 18.45
C ALA A 354 -3.34 21.27 18.26
N ARG A 355 -3.34 20.79 17.00
CA ARG A 355 -3.35 19.35 16.71
C ARG A 355 -2.07 18.63 17.12
N LYS A 356 -0.91 19.32 17.10
CA LYS A 356 0.34 18.77 17.67
C LYS A 356 0.19 18.54 19.18
N VAL A 357 -0.33 19.54 19.88
CA VAL A 357 -0.46 19.50 21.35
C VAL A 357 -1.47 18.45 21.80
N GLU A 358 -2.59 18.30 21.07
CA GLU A 358 -3.62 17.29 21.33
C GLU A 358 -3.10 15.84 21.24
N GLN A 359 -2.22 15.54 20.26
CA GLN A 359 -1.72 14.19 20.02
C GLN A 359 -0.51 13.85 20.90
N ILE A 360 -0.80 13.45 22.14
CA ILE A 360 0.19 13.01 23.13
C ILE A 360 0.85 11.66 22.78
N GLY A 361 0.21 10.85 21.93
CA GLY A 361 0.70 9.55 21.46
C GLY A 361 0.40 8.37 22.38
N GLN A 362 0.47 7.16 21.82
CA GLN A 362 0.19 5.90 22.51
C GLN A 362 0.98 5.78 23.82
N ASN A 363 2.29 6.01 23.81
CA ASN A 363 3.12 5.79 24.99
C ASN A 363 2.78 6.73 26.16
N ALA A 364 2.33 7.96 25.89
CA ALA A 364 1.84 8.86 26.93
C ALA A 364 0.54 8.33 27.56
N CYS A 365 -0.39 7.85 26.74
CA CYS A 365 -1.60 7.18 27.21
C CYS A 365 -1.29 5.89 27.98
N GLU A 366 -0.30 5.10 27.57
CA GLU A 366 0.17 3.92 28.32
C GLU A 366 0.67 4.30 29.71
N LYS A 367 1.47 5.38 29.85
CA LYS A 367 1.93 5.84 31.16
C LYS A 367 0.79 6.37 32.05
N LEU A 368 -0.25 6.98 31.47
CA LEU A 368 -1.47 7.35 32.20
C LEU A 368 -2.25 6.11 32.67
N LEU A 369 -2.48 5.13 31.78
CA LEU A 369 -3.21 3.91 32.09
C LEU A 369 -2.45 3.04 33.10
N LEU A 370 -1.15 2.78 32.91
CA LEU A 370 -0.32 2.07 33.88
C LEU A 370 -0.29 2.81 35.23
N GLY A 371 -0.19 4.14 35.20
CA GLY A 371 -0.21 4.98 36.40
C GLY A 371 -1.50 4.87 37.21
N MET A 372 -2.64 4.58 36.57
CA MET A 372 -3.94 4.40 37.25
C MET A 372 -4.28 2.94 37.56
N MET A 373 -3.93 2.00 36.67
CA MET A 373 -4.37 0.60 36.72
C MET A 373 -3.41 -0.30 37.51
N THR A 374 -2.16 0.12 37.72
CA THR A 374 -1.21 -0.61 38.59
C THR A 374 -1.69 -0.62 40.03
N ASP A 375 -1.57 -1.78 40.70
CA ASP A 375 -2.06 -2.04 42.06
C ASP A 375 -3.57 -1.80 42.27
N LEU A 376 -4.38 -1.76 41.20
CA LEU A 376 -5.83 -1.58 41.30
C LEU A 376 -6.51 -2.85 41.85
N GLN A 377 -6.98 -2.77 43.09
CA GLN A 377 -7.67 -3.86 43.78
C GLN A 377 -9.18 -3.76 43.60
N MET A 378 -9.72 -4.49 42.62
CA MET A 378 -11.16 -4.64 42.42
C MET A 378 -11.74 -5.74 43.32
N THR A 379 -12.91 -5.49 43.92
CA THR A 379 -13.63 -6.46 44.76
C THR A 379 -14.67 -7.23 43.96
N GLY A 380 -14.84 -8.53 44.21
CA GLY A 380 -15.90 -9.33 43.59
C GLY A 380 -15.73 -9.49 42.07
N ARG A 381 -16.84 -9.79 41.37
CA ARG A 381 -16.85 -9.97 39.91
C ARG A 381 -17.06 -8.61 39.22
N SER A 382 -16.07 -7.74 39.29
CA SER A 382 -16.16 -6.35 38.80
C SER A 382 -15.29 -6.11 37.56
N GLY A 383 -15.64 -5.10 36.77
CA GLY A 383 -14.84 -4.62 35.63
C GLY A 383 -14.48 -3.14 35.71
N VAL A 384 -13.63 -2.70 34.79
CA VAL A 384 -13.24 -1.29 34.61
C VAL A 384 -13.66 -0.80 33.23
N PHE A 385 -14.30 0.36 33.15
CA PHE A 385 -14.65 1.03 31.90
C PHE A 385 -13.76 2.26 31.71
N ILE A 386 -12.89 2.24 30.70
CA ILE A 386 -12.11 3.40 30.28
C ILE A 386 -12.99 4.19 29.31
N VAL A 387 -13.37 5.41 29.69
CA VAL A 387 -14.27 6.26 28.90
C VAL A 387 -13.50 7.46 28.39
N ASP A 388 -13.02 7.38 27.14
CA ASP A 388 -12.41 8.50 26.45
C ASP A 388 -13.50 9.38 25.84
N LEU A 389 -13.75 10.53 26.46
CA LEU A 389 -14.77 11.49 26.04
C LEU A 389 -14.32 12.33 24.82
N ASN A 390 -13.04 12.29 24.46
CA ASN A 390 -12.47 12.91 23.26
C ASN A 390 -11.49 11.95 22.57
N MET A 391 -12.04 10.89 21.96
CA MET A 391 -11.28 9.83 21.29
C MET A 391 -10.23 10.36 20.30
N SER A 392 -10.55 11.43 19.56
CA SER A 392 -9.65 12.05 18.58
C SER A 392 -9.03 11.00 17.65
N VAL A 393 -7.71 10.97 17.49
CA VAL A 393 -6.97 9.94 16.69
C VAL A 393 -6.85 8.56 17.36
N GLY A 394 -7.43 8.37 18.54
CA GLY A 394 -7.48 7.10 19.27
C GLY A 394 -6.21 6.73 20.04
N ASN A 395 -5.36 7.69 20.46
CA ASN A 395 -4.14 7.37 21.21
C ASN A 395 -4.43 6.59 22.53
N MET A 396 -5.55 6.89 23.20
CA MET A 396 -5.97 6.14 24.40
C MET A 396 -6.45 4.72 24.07
N PHE A 397 -7.11 4.53 22.92
CA PHE A 397 -7.47 3.20 22.42
C PHE A 397 -6.21 2.37 22.10
N ASP A 398 -5.21 2.96 21.44
CA ASP A 398 -3.99 2.24 21.07
C ASP A 398 -3.25 1.73 22.32
N ALA A 399 -3.17 2.57 23.36
CA ALA A 399 -2.63 2.22 24.67
C ALA A 399 -3.47 1.15 25.40
N PHE A 400 -4.80 1.28 25.36
CA PHE A 400 -5.72 0.28 25.90
C PHE A 400 -5.52 -1.08 25.23
N ALA A 401 -5.45 -1.12 23.89
CA ALA A 401 -5.31 -2.36 23.14
C ALA A 401 -3.99 -3.06 23.49
N ASN A 402 -2.88 -2.32 23.50
CA ASN A 402 -1.57 -2.87 23.87
C ASN A 402 -1.54 -3.42 25.30
N LEU A 403 -2.19 -2.73 26.26
CA LEU A 403 -2.22 -3.14 27.66
C LEU A 403 -3.32 -4.14 28.02
N LYS A 404 -4.30 -4.41 27.14
CA LYS A 404 -5.50 -5.21 27.46
C LYS A 404 -5.20 -6.64 27.93
N SER A 405 -4.11 -7.23 27.46
CA SER A 405 -3.65 -8.57 27.85
C SER A 405 -2.89 -8.59 29.19
N THR A 406 -2.45 -7.43 29.70
CA THR A 406 -1.73 -7.31 30.98
C THR A 406 -2.65 -7.31 32.20
N TRP A 407 -3.94 -6.98 32.01
CA TRP A 407 -4.91 -6.91 33.10
C TRP A 407 -5.70 -8.23 33.26
N ASN A 408 -5.56 -8.84 34.43
CA ASN A 408 -6.30 -10.04 34.85
C ASN A 408 -7.78 -9.77 35.23
N MET A 409 -8.37 -8.69 34.73
CA MET A 409 -9.75 -8.28 35.01
C MET A 409 -10.47 -7.87 33.71
N PRO A 410 -11.82 -7.87 33.67
CA PRO A 410 -12.58 -7.29 32.58
C PRO A 410 -12.29 -5.78 32.49
N VAL A 411 -11.75 -5.33 31.36
CA VAL A 411 -11.51 -3.91 31.06
C VAL A 411 -12.04 -3.62 29.67
N PHE A 412 -12.86 -2.57 29.56
CA PHE A 412 -13.52 -2.15 28.33
C PHE A 412 -13.14 -0.72 27.95
N TYR A 413 -13.16 -0.42 26.66
CA TYR A 413 -12.91 0.92 26.13
C TYR A 413 -14.16 1.52 25.49
N ILE A 414 -14.48 2.75 25.87
CA ILE A 414 -15.55 3.54 25.26
C ILE A 414 -14.91 4.81 24.68
N GLY A 415 -14.88 4.93 23.35
CA GLY A 415 -14.36 6.11 22.65
C GLY A 415 -15.50 6.97 22.13
N CYS A 416 -15.53 8.24 22.52
CA CYS A 416 -16.61 9.17 22.18
C CYS A 416 -16.13 10.26 21.20
N THR A 417 -16.95 10.61 20.22
CA THR A 417 -16.68 11.67 19.23
C THR A 417 -17.97 12.41 18.83
N ASP A 418 -17.88 13.73 18.61
CA ASP A 418 -18.95 14.55 18.01
C ASP A 418 -18.84 14.64 16.47
N ASP A 419 -17.89 13.91 15.89
CA ASP A 419 -17.64 13.81 14.47
C ASP A 419 -17.76 12.36 13.98
N PHE A 420 -18.68 12.17 13.02
CA PHE A 420 -18.93 10.88 12.36
C PHE A 420 -17.74 10.43 11.51
N GLN A 421 -17.00 11.35 10.87
CA GLN A 421 -15.85 10.99 10.03
C GLN A 421 -14.73 10.37 10.87
N THR A 422 -14.48 10.92 12.06
CA THR A 422 -13.59 10.34 13.07
C THR A 422 -14.02 8.94 13.51
N ALA A 423 -15.32 8.69 13.70
CA ALA A 423 -15.83 7.37 14.06
C ALA A 423 -15.67 6.34 12.92
N GLU A 424 -15.96 6.74 11.69
CA GLU A 424 -15.82 5.92 10.48
C GLU A 424 -14.35 5.59 10.19
N TRP A 425 -13.48 6.61 10.22
CA TRP A 425 -12.03 6.47 10.11
C TRP A 425 -11.48 5.48 11.16
N PHE A 426 -11.90 5.61 12.42
CA PHE A 426 -11.52 4.69 13.48
C PHE A 426 -11.98 3.26 13.17
N GLY A 427 -13.23 3.09 12.73
CA GLY A 427 -13.83 1.81 12.36
C GLY A 427 -13.13 1.11 11.19
N MET A 428 -12.47 1.85 10.30
CA MET A 428 -11.64 1.28 9.22
C MET A 428 -10.20 1.03 9.67
N GLN A 429 -9.54 2.05 10.24
CA GLN A 429 -8.09 2.08 10.45
C GLN A 429 -7.63 1.33 11.71
N LYS A 430 -8.42 1.32 12.79
CA LYS A 430 -8.00 0.62 14.02
C LYS A 430 -8.03 -0.91 13.89
N PRO A 431 -9.02 -1.56 13.24
CA PRO A 431 -8.92 -2.99 12.95
C PRO A 431 -7.72 -3.33 12.05
N GLU A 432 -7.40 -2.48 11.06
CA GLU A 432 -6.28 -2.68 10.15
C GLU A 432 -4.92 -2.56 10.86
N LEU A 433 -4.76 -1.54 11.72
CA LEU A 433 -3.61 -1.38 12.61
C LEU A 433 -3.43 -2.59 13.55
N LEU A 434 -4.48 -2.99 14.26
CA LEU A 434 -4.42 -4.14 15.17
C LEU A 434 -4.18 -5.47 14.44
N GLY A 435 -4.75 -5.65 13.25
CA GLY A 435 -4.54 -6.85 12.43
C GLY A 435 -3.08 -6.98 11.98
N ARG A 436 -2.45 -5.85 11.61
CA ARG A 436 -1.02 -5.78 11.30
C ARG A 436 -0.15 -6.04 12.53
N LEU A 437 -0.42 -5.40 13.66
CA LEU A 437 0.31 -5.66 14.91
C LEU A 437 0.18 -7.12 15.38
N HIS A 438 -0.97 -7.76 15.14
CA HIS A 438 -1.19 -9.17 15.44
C HIS A 438 -0.38 -10.08 14.51
N MET A 439 -0.38 -9.79 13.20
CA MET A 439 0.46 -10.46 12.20
C MET A 439 1.95 -10.40 12.54
N GLU A 440 2.43 -9.22 12.94
CA GLU A 440 3.82 -9.00 13.36
C GLU A 440 4.14 -9.66 14.71
N GLY A 441 3.13 -10.10 15.47
CA GLY A 441 3.28 -10.66 16.81
C GLY A 441 3.56 -9.62 17.89
N ASN A 442 3.33 -8.34 17.60
CA ASN A 442 3.49 -7.19 18.49
C ASN A 442 2.33 -7.07 19.51
N ILE A 443 1.15 -7.63 19.21
CA ILE A 443 0.02 -7.73 20.13
C ILE A 443 -0.55 -9.15 20.15
N THR A 444 -0.99 -9.61 21.32
CA THR A 444 -1.70 -10.89 21.50
C THR A 444 -3.21 -10.65 21.58
N ILE A 445 -3.98 -11.33 20.73
CA ILE A 445 -5.45 -11.25 20.75
C ILE A 445 -6.01 -12.54 21.38
N PRO A 446 -6.70 -12.47 22.54
CA PRO A 446 -7.28 -13.64 23.18
C PRO A 446 -8.20 -14.43 22.24
N GLY A 447 -8.04 -15.75 22.20
CA GLY A 447 -8.80 -16.66 21.33
C GLY A 447 -8.24 -16.83 19.92
N PHE A 448 -7.18 -16.10 19.54
CA PHE A 448 -6.51 -16.24 18.24
C PHE A 448 -5.04 -16.67 18.44
N PRO A 449 -4.54 -17.66 17.66
CA PRO A 449 -3.15 -18.10 17.76
C PRO A 449 -2.22 -17.05 17.15
N LYS A 450 -0.96 -17.02 17.62
CA LYS A 450 0.07 -16.18 17.01
C LYS A 450 0.27 -16.59 15.55
N PRO A 451 0.20 -15.66 14.59
CA PRO A 451 0.40 -15.95 13.17
C PRO A 451 1.77 -16.53 12.85
N VAL A 452 1.80 -17.49 11.92
CA VAL A 452 3.03 -17.99 11.28
C VAL A 452 3.16 -17.29 9.93
N LEU A 453 4.28 -16.61 9.69
CA LEU A 453 4.50 -15.80 8.48
C LEU A 453 5.12 -16.58 7.32
N GLU A 454 5.87 -17.64 7.64
CA GLU A 454 6.48 -18.52 6.66
C GLU A 454 5.44 -19.52 6.17
N CYS A 455 5.34 -19.69 4.84
CA CYS A 455 4.45 -20.68 4.25
C CYS A 455 4.98 -22.09 4.55
N PRO A 456 4.22 -22.96 5.24
CA PRO A 456 4.65 -24.32 5.55
C PRO A 456 5.02 -25.12 4.28
N SER A 457 6.10 -25.90 4.37
CA SER A 457 6.69 -26.61 3.23
C SER A 457 5.79 -27.73 2.66
N ASP A 458 4.84 -28.22 3.44
CA ASP A 458 3.80 -29.18 3.03
C ASP A 458 2.72 -28.56 2.13
N ILE A 459 2.59 -27.24 2.11
CA ILE A 459 1.67 -26.50 1.22
C ILE A 459 2.36 -26.13 -0.11
N LEU A 460 3.70 -26.12 -0.14
CA LEU A 460 4.46 -25.86 -1.35
C LEU A 460 4.50 -27.11 -2.23
N GLU A 461 4.40 -26.91 -3.55
CA GLU A 461 4.68 -27.99 -4.49
C GLU A 461 6.14 -28.48 -4.34
N LYS A 462 6.37 -29.74 -4.70
CA LYS A 462 7.72 -30.30 -4.76
C LYS A 462 8.44 -29.81 -6.01
N GLU A 463 9.74 -29.56 -5.86
CA GLU A 463 10.62 -29.16 -6.96
C GLU A 463 10.61 -30.21 -8.09
N PRO A 464 10.51 -29.81 -9.37
CA PRO A 464 10.54 -30.74 -10.49
C PRO A 464 11.86 -31.51 -10.58
N GLU A 465 11.79 -32.83 -10.77
CA GLU A 465 12.98 -33.66 -10.94
C GLU A 465 13.73 -33.33 -12.27
N PRO A 466 15.08 -33.44 -12.28
CA PRO A 466 15.88 -33.28 -13.50
C PRO A 466 15.47 -34.22 -14.63
N PRO A 467 15.51 -33.77 -15.91
CA PRO A 467 15.19 -34.63 -17.04
C PRO A 467 16.26 -35.72 -17.20
N ARG A 468 15.81 -36.95 -17.43
CA ARG A 468 16.70 -38.05 -17.79
C ARG A 468 17.04 -37.95 -19.28
N LEU A 469 18.30 -37.62 -19.56
CA LEU A 469 18.84 -37.48 -20.92
C LEU A 469 19.47 -38.81 -21.40
N ASN A 470 19.62 -38.96 -22.72
CA ASN A 470 20.15 -40.17 -23.37
C ASN A 470 21.66 -40.09 -23.62
N LEU A 471 22.11 -38.95 -24.15
CA LEU A 471 23.49 -38.67 -24.55
C LEU A 471 24.08 -37.44 -23.86
N MET A 472 23.25 -36.45 -23.51
CA MET A 472 23.72 -35.24 -22.82
C MET A 472 23.67 -35.37 -21.29
N ILE A 473 24.34 -34.46 -20.58
CA ILE A 473 24.38 -34.39 -19.11
C ILE A 473 23.70 -33.09 -18.67
N PRO A 474 22.67 -33.12 -17.80
CA PRO A 474 22.04 -31.91 -17.30
C PRO A 474 22.89 -31.28 -16.19
N ARG A 475 23.16 -29.96 -16.28
CA ARG A 475 23.65 -29.15 -15.14
C ARG A 475 22.51 -28.77 -14.20
N SER A 476 22.88 -28.20 -13.04
CA SER A 476 21.98 -27.74 -11.97
C SER A 476 20.97 -26.66 -12.38
N ASP A 477 21.17 -26.01 -13.52
CA ASP A 477 20.32 -24.99 -14.15
C ASP A 477 19.52 -25.54 -15.36
N PHE A 478 19.48 -26.87 -15.52
CA PHE A 478 18.91 -27.59 -16.67
C PHE A 478 19.64 -27.31 -18.00
N TYR A 479 20.84 -26.72 -17.99
CA TYR A 479 21.66 -26.56 -19.18
C TYR A 479 22.11 -27.95 -19.72
N PRO A 480 21.86 -28.27 -21.00
CA PRO A 480 22.31 -29.53 -21.60
C PRO A 480 23.81 -29.46 -21.97
N MET A 481 24.63 -30.30 -21.34
CA MET A 481 26.06 -30.40 -21.64
C MET A 481 26.35 -31.62 -22.52
N ILE A 482 27.14 -31.45 -23.57
CA ILE A 482 27.56 -32.55 -24.45
C ILE A 482 28.85 -33.19 -23.90
N PRO A 483 28.88 -34.52 -23.68
CA PRO A 483 30.08 -35.23 -23.26
C PRO A 483 31.30 -35.06 -24.17
N GLN A 484 32.48 -34.99 -23.56
CA GLN A 484 33.77 -34.80 -24.22
C GLN A 484 34.06 -35.83 -25.33
N ASN A 485 33.60 -37.08 -25.18
CA ASN A 485 33.78 -38.13 -26.17
C ASN A 485 32.99 -37.86 -27.46
N LEU A 486 31.76 -37.33 -27.38
CA LEU A 486 30.98 -36.95 -28.56
C LEU A 486 31.60 -35.76 -29.31
N LEU A 487 32.17 -34.79 -28.57
CA LEU A 487 32.91 -33.68 -29.15
C LEU A 487 34.18 -34.14 -29.89
N GLN A 488 34.88 -35.14 -29.36
CA GLN A 488 36.05 -35.74 -30.01
C GLN A 488 35.67 -36.61 -31.24
N GLU A 489 34.57 -37.35 -31.16
CA GLU A 489 34.10 -38.27 -32.20
C GLU A 489 33.57 -37.55 -33.44
N TYR A 490 32.75 -36.50 -33.26
CA TYR A 490 32.10 -35.80 -34.38
C TYR A 490 32.64 -34.40 -34.69
N GLY A 491 33.27 -33.70 -33.73
CA GLY A 491 33.73 -32.31 -33.92
C GLY A 491 34.79 -32.12 -35.02
N SER A 492 35.53 -33.18 -35.36
CA SER A 492 36.58 -33.20 -36.40
C SER A 492 36.25 -34.11 -37.59
N HIS A 493 35.03 -34.65 -37.67
CA HIS A 493 34.69 -35.72 -38.62
C HIS A 493 34.50 -35.18 -40.05
N GLU A 494 35.18 -35.79 -41.04
CA GLU A 494 35.21 -35.27 -42.42
C GLU A 494 33.82 -35.16 -43.08
N GLN A 495 32.93 -36.13 -42.85
CA GLN A 495 31.58 -36.16 -43.42
C GLN A 495 30.47 -35.55 -42.54
N PHE A 496 30.58 -35.63 -41.21
CA PHE A 496 29.49 -35.29 -40.26
C PHE A 496 29.78 -34.06 -39.41
N GLY A 497 31.02 -33.55 -39.42
CA GLY A 497 31.47 -32.51 -38.50
C GLY A 497 30.80 -31.16 -38.73
N ASP A 498 30.37 -30.84 -39.95
CA ASP A 498 29.70 -29.56 -40.23
C ASP A 498 28.23 -29.55 -39.77
N GLU A 499 27.51 -30.67 -39.90
CA GLU A 499 26.17 -30.81 -39.31
C GLU A 499 26.24 -30.79 -37.78
N PHE A 500 27.23 -31.48 -37.19
CA PHE A 500 27.44 -31.46 -35.74
C PHE A 500 27.83 -30.08 -35.22
N LYS A 501 28.71 -29.33 -35.91
CA LYS A 501 29.01 -27.92 -35.57
C LYS A 501 27.76 -27.04 -35.68
N SER A 502 26.96 -27.18 -36.74
CA SER A 502 25.72 -26.41 -36.87
C SER A 502 24.73 -26.69 -35.72
N PHE A 503 24.73 -27.90 -35.17
CA PHE A 503 23.95 -28.22 -33.96
C PHE A 503 24.55 -27.57 -32.70
N LEU A 504 25.89 -27.58 -32.54
CA LEU A 504 26.58 -26.88 -31.45
C LEU A 504 26.30 -25.37 -31.46
N ASP A 505 26.34 -24.73 -32.64
CA ASP A 505 26.10 -23.30 -32.79
C ASP A 505 24.66 -22.92 -32.40
N GLN A 506 23.66 -23.74 -32.78
CA GLN A 506 22.27 -23.57 -32.34
C GLN A 506 22.11 -23.72 -30.82
N LEU A 507 22.84 -24.66 -30.21
CA LEU A 507 22.88 -24.85 -28.75
C LEU A 507 23.47 -23.64 -28.04
N VAL A 508 24.54 -23.07 -28.58
CA VAL A 508 25.20 -21.86 -28.04
C VAL A 508 24.32 -20.62 -28.21
N GLU A 509 23.61 -20.48 -29.33
CA GLU A 509 22.66 -19.38 -29.56
C GLU A 509 21.48 -19.43 -28.58
N GLU A 510 20.94 -20.62 -28.30
CA GLU A 510 19.74 -20.76 -27.44
C GLU A 510 20.06 -20.76 -25.94
N PHE A 511 21.18 -21.37 -25.51
CA PHE A 511 21.49 -21.56 -24.09
C PHE A 511 22.69 -20.74 -23.59
N GLY A 512 23.54 -20.23 -24.49
CA GLY A 512 24.80 -19.53 -24.16
C GLY A 512 26.05 -20.39 -24.39
N PRO A 513 27.26 -19.82 -24.28
CA PRO A 513 28.51 -20.49 -24.64
C PRO A 513 28.79 -21.72 -23.76
N ILE A 514 29.24 -22.81 -24.40
CA ILE A 514 29.63 -24.06 -23.75
C ILE A 514 30.87 -23.79 -22.86
N PRO A 515 30.80 -23.99 -21.53
CA PRO A 515 31.96 -23.85 -20.67
C PRO A 515 32.96 -24.98 -20.94
N GLN A 516 34.24 -24.63 -21.16
CA GLN A 516 35.31 -25.63 -21.22
C GLN A 516 35.72 -26.04 -19.80
N ASP A 517 35.77 -27.36 -19.53
CA ASP A 517 36.18 -27.93 -18.25
C ASP A 517 37.58 -27.45 -17.83
N SER A 518 37.61 -26.40 -17.01
CA SER A 518 38.83 -25.82 -16.43
C SER A 518 38.64 -25.27 -15.02
N ASP A 519 37.41 -25.12 -14.54
CA ASP A 519 37.09 -24.72 -13.16
C ASP A 519 36.85 -25.94 -12.26
N LYS A 520 37.94 -26.63 -11.88
CA LYS A 520 37.91 -27.54 -10.73
C LYS A 520 38.00 -26.75 -9.42
N GLU A 521 36.96 -26.94 -8.61
CA GLU A 521 36.81 -26.61 -7.20
C GLU A 521 38.09 -26.18 -6.44
N THR A 522 38.05 -24.98 -5.88
CA THR A 522 38.63 -24.74 -4.54
C THR A 522 37.61 -24.04 -3.66
N GLY A 523 36.66 -24.81 -3.14
CA GLY A 523 35.85 -24.37 -2.01
C GLY A 523 36.70 -24.31 -0.74
N LYS A 524 36.81 -23.12 -0.14
CA LYS A 524 37.08 -22.96 1.30
C LYS A 524 36.23 -21.83 1.86
N GLU A 525 35.36 -22.21 2.78
CA GLU A 525 34.74 -21.29 3.72
C GLU A 525 35.81 -20.70 4.66
N ASP A 526 35.73 -19.41 4.99
CA ASP A 526 35.51 -18.98 6.38
C ASP A 526 35.40 -17.44 6.54
N LYS A 527 34.27 -17.04 7.16
CA LYS A 527 34.06 -16.01 8.20
C LYS A 527 34.78 -14.65 8.23
N GLU A 528 33.93 -13.64 8.46
CA GLU A 528 34.08 -12.48 9.36
C GLU A 528 35.40 -11.69 9.40
N ASN A 529 35.34 -10.41 8.99
CA ASN A 529 35.14 -9.31 9.96
C ASN A 529 35.03 -7.95 9.24
N GLY A 530 34.27 -7.01 9.83
CA GLY A 530 34.32 -5.61 9.42
C GLY A 530 35.33 -4.82 10.26
N LYS A 531 35.99 -3.82 9.65
CA LYS A 531 36.19 -2.50 10.27
C LYS A 531 36.83 -1.48 9.34
N ASP A 532 36.50 -0.24 9.66
CA ASP A 532 36.97 1.03 9.12
C ASP A 532 38.49 1.11 8.92
N LYS A 533 38.93 1.86 7.91
CA LYS A 533 39.72 3.08 8.19
C LYS A 533 39.88 4.06 7.04
N GLU A 534 39.97 5.31 7.46
CA GLU A 534 40.33 6.51 6.72
C GLU A 534 41.58 6.36 5.85
N LYS A 535 41.63 7.12 4.74
CA LYS A 535 42.85 7.83 4.34
C LYS A 535 42.55 9.25 3.85
N ASP A 536 43.12 10.20 4.57
CA ASP A 536 43.32 11.59 4.17
C ASP A 536 44.27 11.74 2.97
N GLY A 537 44.26 12.94 2.36
CA GLY A 537 45.27 13.42 1.43
C GLY A 537 44.65 14.07 0.19
N GLN A 538 44.26 15.35 0.19
CA GLN A 538 45.13 16.53 -0.02
C GLN A 538 46.01 16.45 -1.29
N ASN A 539 46.16 17.49 -2.11
CA ASN A 539 45.72 18.89 -2.00
C ASN A 539 45.82 19.60 -3.37
N ASN A 540 45.56 20.92 -3.38
CA ASN A 540 45.93 21.91 -4.43
C ASN A 540 45.09 21.82 -5.72
N LYS A 541 44.58 22.91 -6.32
CA LYS A 541 44.77 24.36 -6.12
C LYS A 541 43.58 25.12 -6.76
N ASP A 542 43.35 26.42 -6.59
CA ASP A 542 44.01 27.51 -5.83
C ASP A 542 42.88 28.44 -5.30
N GLY A 543 43.15 29.47 -4.49
CA GLY A 543 42.11 30.44 -4.06
C GLY A 543 42.55 31.90 -4.07
N GLU A 544 41.62 32.84 -4.28
CA GLU A 544 41.68 34.16 -3.61
C GLU A 544 40.38 35.00 -3.66
N ASN A 545 40.18 35.71 -2.56
CA ASN A 545 39.21 36.78 -2.24
C ASN A 545 38.49 37.53 -3.37
N ARG A 546 37.17 37.77 -3.19
CA ARG A 546 36.61 39.14 -3.34
C ARG A 546 35.25 39.42 -2.67
N THR A 547 35.32 40.23 -1.62
CA THR A 547 34.42 41.35 -1.27
C THR A 547 32.90 41.17 -1.28
N VAL A 548 32.32 41.32 -0.08
CA VAL A 548 30.93 41.75 0.15
C VAL A 548 30.60 42.99 -0.69
N ARG A 549 29.57 42.91 -1.55
CA ARG A 549 28.94 44.08 -2.18
C ARG A 549 27.42 43.96 -2.21
N LYS A 550 26.74 44.87 -1.52
CA LYS A 550 25.32 45.15 -1.71
C LYS A 550 25.03 45.51 -3.18
N ARG A 551 24.12 44.78 -3.82
CA ARG A 551 23.33 45.21 -4.99
C ARG A 551 21.88 44.86 -4.66
N LYS A 552 21.06 45.85 -4.30
CA LYS A 552 20.14 46.59 -5.20
C LYS A 552 19.21 45.65 -5.97
N ASN A 553 17.91 45.79 -5.69
CA ASN A 553 16.81 45.18 -6.45
C ASN A 553 17.06 45.31 -7.96
N ALA A 554 17.12 44.18 -8.64
CA ALA A 554 16.96 44.12 -10.09
C ALA A 554 15.47 43.81 -10.36
N GLN A 555 14.72 44.84 -10.77
CA GLN A 555 13.45 44.60 -11.47
C GLN A 555 13.78 43.97 -12.82
N ASN A 556 13.43 42.70 -12.99
CA ASN A 556 13.37 41.95 -14.25
C ASN A 556 12.24 40.91 -14.09
N GLY A 557 11.24 40.83 -14.95
CA GLY A 557 10.80 41.77 -15.98
C GLY A 557 9.33 41.48 -16.28
N ASN A 558 8.45 42.45 -16.05
CA ASN A 558 7.03 42.31 -16.40
C ASN A 558 6.89 42.57 -17.90
N ASP A 559 6.74 41.51 -18.71
CA ASP A 559 6.36 41.67 -20.11
C ASP A 559 4.87 41.39 -20.31
N ALA A 560 4.14 42.48 -20.57
CA ALA A 560 2.90 42.53 -21.34
C ALA A 560 1.73 41.56 -21.04
N THR A 561 1.20 41.54 -19.81
CA THR A 561 -0.28 41.64 -19.69
C THR A 561 -0.68 43.10 -19.95
N LYS A 562 -0.96 43.43 -21.23
CA LYS A 562 -1.69 44.66 -21.55
C LYS A 562 -2.96 44.67 -20.70
N LYS A 563 -3.13 45.69 -19.85
CA LYS A 563 -4.32 45.86 -19.01
C LYS A 563 -5.55 46.05 -19.89
N LEU A 564 -6.18 44.95 -20.26
CA LEU A 564 -7.45 44.93 -20.98
C LEU A 564 -8.50 45.54 -20.05
N LYS A 565 -8.90 46.77 -20.34
CA LYS A 565 -10.06 47.40 -19.73
C LYS A 565 -11.34 46.88 -20.38
N VAL A 566 -12.45 46.93 -19.66
CA VAL A 566 -13.77 46.75 -20.28
C VAL A 566 -14.07 47.95 -21.19
N ASP A 567 -14.73 47.68 -22.32
CA ASP A 567 -15.13 48.72 -23.28
C ASP A 567 -16.13 49.68 -22.61
N THR A 568 -15.91 50.98 -22.78
CA THR A 568 -16.82 52.05 -22.36
C THR A 568 -18.25 51.87 -22.88
N ASN A 569 -18.46 51.20 -24.02
CA ASN A 569 -19.78 50.89 -24.56
C ASN A 569 -20.62 49.94 -23.67
N LYS A 570 -19.96 49.20 -22.76
CA LYS A 570 -20.60 48.34 -21.76
C LYS A 570 -20.88 49.07 -20.43
N ILE A 571 -20.50 50.35 -20.32
CA ILE A 571 -20.78 51.21 -19.16
C ILE A 571 -21.98 52.11 -19.47
N LYS A 572 -23.06 51.96 -18.71
CA LYS A 572 -24.35 52.63 -18.91
C LYS A 572 -24.72 53.49 -17.70
N THR A 573 -25.67 54.43 -17.84
CA THR A 573 -26.26 55.09 -16.67
C THR A 573 -27.16 54.10 -15.93
N ILE A 574 -27.20 54.15 -14.61
CA ILE A 574 -28.08 53.27 -13.81
C ILE A 574 -29.54 53.39 -14.25
N GLU A 575 -30.00 54.62 -14.52
CA GLU A 575 -31.35 54.92 -15.03
C GLU A 575 -31.70 54.16 -16.33
N SER A 576 -30.75 54.02 -17.26
CA SER A 576 -30.97 53.36 -18.55
C SER A 576 -31.16 51.85 -18.48
N VAL A 577 -30.88 51.22 -17.33
CA VAL A 577 -31.14 49.78 -17.08
C VAL A 577 -32.56 49.54 -16.55
N GLY A 578 -33.26 50.60 -16.13
CA GLY A 578 -34.65 50.57 -15.70
C GLY A 578 -34.86 50.08 -14.26
N ALA A 579 -35.96 50.54 -13.65
CA ALA A 579 -36.33 50.24 -12.25
C ALA A 579 -36.85 48.81 -12.01
N GLY A 580 -36.58 47.86 -12.90
CA GLY A 580 -36.97 46.46 -12.72
C GLY A 580 -36.34 45.88 -11.46
N GLY A 581 -37.17 45.30 -10.58
CA GLY A 581 -36.74 44.70 -9.32
C GLY A 581 -35.65 43.65 -9.55
N ALA A 582 -34.58 43.69 -8.76
CA ALA A 582 -33.49 42.73 -8.87
C ALA A 582 -33.87 41.38 -8.24
N LEU A 583 -33.32 40.31 -8.79
CA LEU A 583 -33.32 38.97 -8.21
C LEU A 583 -32.34 38.87 -7.03
N LEU A 584 -31.29 39.69 -7.03
CA LEU A 584 -30.34 39.88 -5.93
C LEU A 584 -29.63 41.22 -6.08
N GLU A 585 -29.48 41.94 -4.97
CA GLU A 585 -28.58 43.09 -4.84
C GLU A 585 -27.63 42.78 -3.68
N THR A 586 -26.32 42.82 -3.90
CA THR A 586 -25.34 42.45 -2.86
C THR A 586 -24.06 43.30 -2.97
N PRO A 587 -23.54 43.85 -1.86
CA PRO A 587 -22.34 44.69 -1.88
C PRO A 587 -21.08 43.86 -2.18
N LEU A 588 -20.14 44.42 -2.95
CA LEU A 588 -18.84 43.79 -3.18
C LEU A 588 -17.89 44.09 -2.01
N ILE A 589 -18.09 43.40 -0.88
CA ILE A 589 -17.35 43.64 0.38
C ILE A 589 -15.83 43.50 0.19
N ASN A 590 -15.41 42.56 -0.66
CA ASN A 590 -14.01 42.32 -1.00
C ASN A 590 -13.38 43.40 -1.91
N ALA A 591 -14.17 44.26 -2.56
CA ALA A 591 -13.65 45.38 -3.32
C ALA A 591 -13.11 46.52 -2.44
N LYS A 592 -13.60 46.62 -1.19
CA LYS A 592 -13.29 47.71 -0.23
C LYS A 592 -13.54 49.13 -0.80
N ILE A 593 -14.51 49.26 -1.71
CA ILE A 593 -14.98 50.52 -2.28
C ILE A 593 -16.47 50.65 -1.96
N GLU A 594 -16.85 51.76 -1.34
CA GLU A 594 -18.22 52.03 -0.93
C GLU A 594 -19.14 52.26 -2.14
N GLY A 595 -20.39 51.80 -2.05
CA GLY A 595 -21.38 51.95 -3.14
C GLY A 595 -21.23 50.98 -4.32
N VAL A 596 -20.24 50.07 -4.33
CA VAL A 596 -20.12 49.07 -5.39
C VAL A 596 -20.92 47.81 -5.07
N GLN A 597 -21.88 47.47 -5.93
CA GLN A 597 -22.80 46.35 -5.74
C GLN A 597 -22.91 45.46 -6.99
N LEU A 598 -23.07 44.16 -6.79
CA LEU A 598 -23.49 43.22 -7.82
C LEU A 598 -25.01 43.16 -7.85
N HIS A 599 -25.59 43.42 -9.02
CA HIS A 599 -27.04 43.40 -9.28
C HIS A 599 -27.36 42.29 -10.28
N LEU A 600 -28.21 41.35 -9.89
CA LEU A 600 -28.77 40.35 -10.80
C LEU A 600 -30.18 40.78 -11.21
N LYS A 601 -30.35 41.28 -12.43
CA LYS A 601 -31.66 41.69 -12.95
C LYS A 601 -32.39 40.51 -13.62
N PRO A 602 -33.73 40.60 -13.79
CA PRO A 602 -34.52 39.61 -14.52
C PRO A 602 -33.97 39.31 -15.92
N GLN A 603 -34.35 38.16 -16.48
CA GLN A 603 -33.77 37.60 -17.71
C GLN A 603 -32.27 37.23 -17.60
N ASN A 604 -31.79 36.93 -16.38
CA ASN A 604 -30.40 36.52 -16.10
C ASN A 604 -29.35 37.59 -16.49
N ARG A 605 -29.59 38.87 -16.18
CA ARG A 605 -28.70 39.98 -16.59
C ARG A 605 -27.87 40.50 -15.40
N PRO A 606 -26.60 40.08 -15.23
CA PRO A 606 -25.72 40.60 -14.20
C PRO A 606 -25.14 41.97 -14.57
N TYR A 607 -25.03 42.85 -13.57
CA TYR A 607 -24.41 44.17 -13.66
C TYR A 607 -23.59 44.49 -12.42
N LEU A 608 -22.55 45.31 -12.57
CA LEU A 608 -21.92 46.02 -11.44
C LEU A 608 -22.45 47.44 -11.40
N PHE A 609 -22.96 47.87 -10.25
CA PHE A 609 -23.47 49.21 -10.01
C PHE A 609 -22.48 49.97 -9.14
N ASN A 610 -22.27 51.26 -9.44
CA ASN A 610 -21.62 52.19 -8.53
C ASN A 610 -22.63 53.25 -8.09
N THR A 611 -23.20 53.07 -6.90
CA THR A 611 -24.08 54.03 -6.22
C THR A 611 -23.30 54.98 -5.29
N GLY A 612 -21.97 54.84 -5.23
CA GLY A 612 -21.08 55.71 -4.47
C GLY A 612 -20.74 57.01 -5.20
N ASN A 613 -20.12 57.94 -4.45
CA ASN A 613 -19.81 59.29 -4.91
C ASN A 613 -18.42 59.42 -5.59
N GLN A 614 -17.69 58.31 -5.78
CA GLN A 614 -16.34 58.29 -6.37
C GLN A 614 -16.22 57.21 -7.46
N GLU A 615 -15.26 57.36 -8.39
CA GLU A 615 -14.98 56.34 -9.42
C GLU A 615 -14.41 55.06 -8.79
N ALA A 616 -15.06 53.93 -9.05
CA ALA A 616 -14.63 52.63 -8.57
C ALA A 616 -13.71 51.94 -9.60
N SER A 617 -12.42 51.83 -9.30
CA SER A 617 -11.47 51.08 -10.14
C SER A 617 -11.32 49.64 -9.63
N LEU A 618 -12.03 48.72 -10.29
CA LEU A 618 -12.06 47.30 -9.99
C LEU A 618 -11.02 46.56 -10.83
N LYS A 619 -10.09 45.88 -10.16
CA LYS A 619 -8.98 45.19 -10.82
C LYS A 619 -9.40 43.81 -11.36
N ALA A 620 -8.75 43.37 -12.43
CA ALA A 620 -8.80 41.97 -12.83
C ALA A 620 -8.34 41.07 -11.66
N GLY A 621 -9.00 39.92 -11.51
CA GLY A 621 -8.87 39.01 -10.37
C GLY A 621 -9.79 39.33 -9.18
N LEU A 622 -10.56 40.42 -9.20
CA LEU A 622 -11.59 40.66 -8.20
C LEU A 622 -12.71 39.60 -8.33
N ILE A 623 -12.95 38.87 -7.24
CA ILE A 623 -14.06 37.92 -7.11
C ILE A 623 -15.37 38.71 -7.02
N LEU A 624 -16.33 38.44 -7.90
CA LEU A 624 -17.65 39.07 -7.86
C LEU A 624 -18.61 38.28 -6.98
N CYS A 625 -18.68 36.96 -7.18
CA CYS A 625 -19.55 36.07 -6.43
C CYS A 625 -19.08 34.62 -6.44
N GLY A 626 -19.70 33.79 -5.58
CA GLY A 626 -19.46 32.36 -5.48
C GLY A 626 -20.70 31.51 -5.71
N TYR A 627 -20.48 30.19 -5.77
CA TYR A 627 -21.52 29.15 -5.89
C TYR A 627 -21.99 28.59 -4.53
N GLY A 628 -21.61 29.22 -3.42
CA GLY A 628 -21.96 28.81 -2.07
C GLY A 628 -21.31 27.50 -1.61
N LYS A 629 -22.00 26.80 -0.71
CA LYS A 629 -21.70 25.40 -0.36
C LYS A 629 -22.17 24.49 -1.50
N GLY A 630 -21.36 23.48 -1.82
CA GLY A 630 -21.63 22.51 -2.89
C GLY A 630 -21.00 21.16 -2.57
N LYS A 631 -21.42 20.14 -3.30
CA LYS A 631 -20.78 18.82 -3.35
C LYS A 631 -20.05 18.70 -4.68
N TRP A 632 -19.05 17.86 -4.74
CA TRP A 632 -18.41 17.49 -5.99
C TRP A 632 -19.00 16.17 -6.50
N ARG A 633 -18.94 15.94 -7.81
CA ARG A 633 -19.44 14.75 -8.48
C ARG A 633 -18.48 14.31 -9.57
N LEU A 634 -17.99 13.09 -9.48
CA LEU A 634 -17.28 12.42 -10.57
C LEU A 634 -18.34 11.79 -11.49
N ALA A 635 -18.20 11.95 -12.81
CA ALA A 635 -19.08 11.24 -13.75
C ALA A 635 -18.71 9.76 -13.83
N ASP A 636 -19.69 8.89 -13.61
CA ASP A 636 -19.57 7.44 -13.80
C ASP A 636 -20.44 6.96 -14.98
N ALA A 637 -20.34 5.68 -15.33
CA ALA A 637 -21.03 5.07 -16.47
C ALA A 637 -22.57 4.96 -16.31
N GLN A 638 -23.14 5.32 -15.16
CA GLN A 638 -24.59 5.33 -14.89
C GLN A 638 -25.11 6.73 -14.48
N SER A 639 -24.25 7.76 -14.54
CA SER A 639 -24.54 9.05 -13.95
C SER A 639 -25.61 9.85 -14.69
N GLN A 640 -26.47 10.54 -13.93
CA GLN A 640 -27.43 11.52 -14.46
C GLN A 640 -26.69 12.62 -15.24
N GLU A 641 -27.26 13.06 -16.37
CA GLU A 641 -26.73 14.19 -17.14
C GLU A 641 -26.51 15.42 -16.25
N ALA A 642 -25.32 16.03 -16.36
CA ALA A 642 -24.98 17.21 -15.58
C ALA A 642 -25.85 18.40 -15.98
N ASN A 643 -26.46 19.07 -15.00
CA ASN A 643 -27.28 20.24 -15.26
C ASN A 643 -26.40 21.43 -15.69
N PRO A 644 -26.36 21.79 -16.99
CA PRO A 644 -25.40 22.76 -17.50
C PRO A 644 -25.73 24.20 -17.04
N ARG A 645 -26.92 24.41 -16.46
CA ARG A 645 -27.32 25.69 -15.90
C ARG A 645 -26.56 26.02 -14.62
N THR A 646 -26.32 25.03 -13.75
CA THR A 646 -25.86 25.24 -12.37
C THR A 646 -24.63 24.44 -11.98
N GLU A 647 -24.38 23.28 -12.59
CA GLU A 647 -23.19 22.47 -12.33
C GLU A 647 -21.99 23.01 -13.12
N VAL A 648 -20.84 23.10 -12.46
CA VAL A 648 -19.61 23.67 -13.06
C VAL A 648 -18.58 22.56 -13.22
N LEU A 649 -18.27 22.17 -14.46
CA LEU A 649 -17.18 21.25 -14.78
C LEU A 649 -15.83 21.88 -14.46
N PHE A 650 -14.96 21.16 -13.76
CA PHE A 650 -13.55 21.50 -13.65
C PHE A 650 -12.81 21.08 -14.92
N ASN A 651 -12.62 22.04 -15.83
CA ASN A 651 -11.97 21.83 -17.12
C ASN A 651 -10.87 22.88 -17.33
N LEU A 652 -9.62 22.44 -17.40
CA LEU A 652 -8.47 23.25 -17.78
C LEU A 652 -7.96 22.76 -19.13
N THR A 653 -8.05 23.63 -20.15
CA THR A 653 -7.72 23.27 -21.53
C THR A 653 -6.24 23.41 -21.85
N GLY A 654 -5.51 24.22 -21.09
CA GLY A 654 -4.10 24.47 -21.35
C GLY A 654 -3.42 25.44 -20.38
N PRO A 655 -2.22 25.91 -20.72
CA PRO A 655 -1.35 26.67 -19.84
C PRO A 655 -1.87 28.10 -19.60
N ASP A 656 -2.60 28.65 -20.56
CA ASP A 656 -3.15 30.01 -20.56
C ASP A 656 -4.53 30.13 -19.88
N ASP A 657 -5.09 29.04 -19.36
CA ASP A 657 -6.32 29.11 -18.57
C ASP A 657 -6.08 29.79 -17.21
N PHE A 658 -7.12 30.45 -16.70
CA PHE A 658 -7.05 31.18 -15.43
C PHE A 658 -7.47 30.32 -14.25
N VAL A 659 -6.74 30.46 -13.13
CA VAL A 659 -7.02 29.86 -11.83
C VAL A 659 -6.86 30.89 -10.72
N LEU A 660 -7.57 30.72 -9.61
CA LEU A 660 -7.37 31.49 -8.38
C LEU A 660 -6.45 30.70 -7.44
N PHE A 661 -5.16 31.05 -7.39
CA PHE A 661 -4.19 30.43 -6.49
C PHE A 661 -3.88 31.39 -5.33
N ASN A 662 -4.07 30.93 -4.09
CA ASN A 662 -4.00 31.76 -2.87
C ASN A 662 -4.83 33.07 -2.95
N GLY A 663 -6.00 33.01 -3.60
CA GLY A 663 -6.89 34.17 -3.78
C GLY A 663 -6.46 35.16 -4.86
N HIS A 664 -5.37 34.90 -5.58
CA HIS A 664 -4.90 35.73 -6.70
C HIS A 664 -5.16 35.05 -8.05
N LEU A 665 -5.62 35.82 -9.03
CA LEU A 665 -5.78 35.36 -10.41
C LEU A 665 -4.41 35.16 -11.05
N LYS A 666 -4.17 33.94 -11.53
CA LYS A 666 -2.94 33.51 -12.22
C LYS A 666 -3.29 32.63 -13.42
N THR A 667 -2.35 32.43 -14.33
CA THR A 667 -2.47 31.37 -15.34
C THR A 667 -2.06 30.01 -14.75
N VAL A 668 -2.52 28.91 -15.33
CA VAL A 668 -2.07 27.56 -14.94
C VAL A 668 -0.55 27.44 -15.15
N PHE A 669 -0.01 28.04 -16.22
CA PHE A 669 1.42 28.11 -16.50
C PHE A 669 2.22 28.74 -15.35
N GLU A 670 1.85 29.93 -14.88
CA GLU A 670 2.52 30.62 -13.78
C GLU A 670 2.55 29.79 -12.48
N VAL A 671 1.45 29.07 -12.22
CA VAL A 671 1.32 28.23 -11.02
C VAL A 671 2.18 26.97 -11.16
N VAL A 672 2.10 26.25 -12.29
CA VAL A 672 2.88 25.04 -12.57
C VAL A 672 4.37 25.33 -12.62
N GLN A 673 4.81 26.37 -13.33
CA GLN A 673 6.23 26.74 -13.43
C GLN A 673 6.85 27.10 -12.08
N ALA A 674 6.13 27.87 -11.24
CA ALA A 674 6.59 28.18 -9.89
C ALA A 674 6.72 26.94 -8.99
N GLN A 675 5.97 25.87 -9.28
CA GLN A 675 6.09 24.59 -8.56
C GLN A 675 7.18 23.69 -9.16
N MET A 676 7.40 23.71 -10.48
CA MET A 676 8.48 22.95 -11.14
C MET A 676 9.88 23.40 -10.67
N GLN A 677 10.03 24.67 -10.28
CA GLN A 677 11.26 25.18 -9.65
C GLN A 677 11.57 24.55 -8.28
N LYS A 678 10.59 23.93 -7.62
CA LYS A 678 10.73 23.28 -6.30
C LYS A 678 10.65 21.76 -6.38
N VAL A 679 9.81 21.22 -7.26
CA VAL A 679 9.49 19.80 -7.38
C VAL A 679 9.54 19.40 -8.85
N PRO A 680 10.45 18.50 -9.28
CA PRO A 680 10.70 18.23 -10.69
C PRO A 680 9.57 17.46 -11.41
N LYS A 681 8.56 16.96 -10.69
CA LYS A 681 7.40 16.26 -11.25
C LYS A 681 6.11 16.90 -10.74
N VAL A 682 5.54 17.81 -11.53
CA VAL A 682 4.27 18.49 -11.25
C VAL A 682 3.13 17.81 -12.01
N LYS A 683 1.94 17.76 -11.40
CA LYS A 683 0.71 17.21 -11.99
C LYS A 683 -0.43 18.22 -11.87
N VAL A 684 -1.42 18.15 -12.76
CA VAL A 684 -2.70 18.86 -12.64
C VAL A 684 -3.78 17.81 -12.40
N ALA A 685 -4.59 17.97 -11.34
CA ALA A 685 -5.56 16.94 -10.98
C ALA A 685 -6.61 16.77 -12.09
N TYR A 686 -7.05 15.52 -12.31
CA TYR A 686 -8.06 15.16 -13.32
C TYR A 686 -7.68 15.50 -14.78
N HIS A 687 -6.41 15.81 -15.05
CA HIS A 687 -5.88 16.10 -16.38
C HIS A 687 -4.56 15.32 -16.60
N VAL A 688 -4.35 14.81 -17.81
CA VAL A 688 -3.03 14.38 -18.28
C VAL A 688 -2.30 15.61 -18.79
N MET A 689 -1.13 15.89 -18.21
CA MET A 689 -0.24 16.93 -18.67
C MET A 689 0.76 16.32 -19.66
N ALA A 690 0.80 16.85 -20.88
CA ALA A 690 1.77 16.47 -21.91
C ALA A 690 2.68 17.66 -22.18
N GLU A 691 3.99 17.45 -22.17
CA GLU A 691 4.98 18.48 -22.51
C GLU A 691 4.82 18.86 -23.99
N ASP A 692 4.77 20.16 -24.27
CA ASP A 692 4.62 20.73 -25.61
C ASP A 692 5.45 22.02 -25.70
N PRO A 693 6.79 21.92 -25.69
CA PRO A 693 7.68 23.07 -25.56
C PRO A 693 7.63 23.98 -26.79
N ASP A 694 7.33 25.27 -26.56
CA ASP A 694 7.30 26.31 -27.59
C ASP A 694 8.62 27.11 -27.58
N GLN A 695 9.03 27.63 -28.73
CA GLN A 695 10.22 28.48 -28.90
C GLN A 695 10.23 29.70 -27.96
N LYS A 696 9.05 30.18 -27.54
CA LYS A 696 8.90 31.28 -26.57
C LYS A 696 8.67 30.81 -25.13
N ARG A 697 8.31 29.55 -24.91
CA ARG A 697 7.97 28.97 -23.61
C ARG A 697 8.55 27.55 -23.49
N PRO A 698 9.82 27.39 -23.08
CA PRO A 698 10.49 26.08 -23.03
C PRO A 698 9.83 25.05 -22.10
N GLY A 699 9.06 25.48 -21.12
CA GLY A 699 8.28 24.61 -20.22
C GLY A 699 6.77 24.63 -20.49
N ASN A 700 6.36 24.83 -21.75
CA ASN A 700 4.97 24.80 -22.17
C ASN A 700 4.42 23.36 -22.21
N PHE A 701 3.12 23.21 -21.96
CA PHE A 701 2.45 21.93 -21.83
C PHE A 701 0.97 22.05 -22.24
N ASN A 702 0.39 20.96 -22.70
CA ASN A 702 -1.05 20.83 -22.94
C ASN A 702 -1.71 20.00 -21.84
N LEU A 703 -3.00 20.30 -21.58
CA LEU A 703 -3.82 19.57 -20.61
C LEU A 703 -4.95 18.84 -21.33
N LYS A 704 -4.94 17.51 -21.25
CA LYS A 704 -6.06 16.67 -21.70
C LYS A 704 -6.82 16.16 -20.49
N ARG A 705 -8.06 16.59 -20.30
CA ARG A 705 -8.92 16.13 -19.20
C ARG A 705 -9.03 14.60 -19.21
N SER A 706 -8.82 13.98 -18.05
CA SER A 706 -8.87 12.51 -17.87
C SER A 706 -10.12 12.04 -17.13
N HIS A 707 -10.74 12.91 -16.33
CA HIS A 707 -11.96 12.63 -15.58
C HIS A 707 -12.91 13.82 -15.63
N ASP A 708 -14.20 13.57 -15.76
CA ASP A 708 -15.24 14.61 -15.75
C ASP A 708 -15.70 14.86 -14.31
N VAL A 709 -15.20 15.96 -13.72
CA VAL A 709 -15.42 16.32 -12.31
C VAL A 709 -16.22 17.62 -12.22
N TRP A 710 -17.43 17.53 -11.66
CA TRP A 710 -18.41 18.60 -11.59
C TRP A 710 -18.58 19.13 -10.17
N TRP A 711 -18.64 20.44 -10.00
CA TRP A 711 -19.13 21.08 -8.78
C TRP A 711 -20.64 21.24 -8.86
N VAL A 712 -21.35 20.66 -7.90
CA VAL A 712 -22.81 20.67 -7.76
C VAL A 712 -23.19 21.56 -6.57
N PRO A 713 -23.68 22.80 -6.80
CA PRO A 713 -24.12 23.68 -5.71
C PRO A 713 -25.28 23.06 -4.91
N VAL A 714 -25.35 23.30 -3.60
CA VAL A 714 -26.48 22.82 -2.80
C VAL A 714 -27.75 23.61 -3.14
N SER A 715 -28.81 22.87 -3.49
CA SER A 715 -30.16 23.33 -3.81
C SER A 715 -30.94 23.84 -2.59
N GLY A 716 -30.42 24.88 -1.93
CA GLY A 716 -31.18 25.70 -0.99
C GLY A 716 -31.80 26.88 -1.73
N GLY A 717 -33.13 27.01 -1.68
CA GLY A 717 -33.84 28.13 -2.29
C GLY A 717 -33.55 29.47 -1.60
N VAL A 718 -33.69 30.57 -2.34
CA VAL A 718 -33.60 31.93 -1.77
C VAL A 718 -34.91 32.27 -1.06
N GLY A 719 -35.12 31.62 0.09
CA GLY A 719 -36.05 32.10 1.11
C GLY A 719 -35.31 33.03 2.07
N VAL A 720 -35.99 34.06 2.58
CA VAL A 720 -35.51 34.86 3.71
C VAL A 720 -35.59 33.98 4.96
N ALA A 721 -34.60 33.10 5.13
CA ALA A 721 -34.42 32.35 6.36
C ALA A 721 -33.69 33.24 7.36
N GLN A 722 -34.33 33.52 8.49
CA GLN A 722 -33.59 33.84 9.71
C GLN A 722 -32.68 32.65 10.01
N GLU A 723 -31.36 32.82 9.84
CA GLU A 723 -30.43 31.95 10.54
C GLU A 723 -30.56 32.25 12.03
N GLU A 724 -30.95 31.25 12.82
CA GLU A 724 -30.92 31.36 14.28
C GLU A 724 -29.48 31.64 14.72
N GLY A 725 -29.33 32.62 15.62
CA GLY A 725 -28.03 33.22 15.91
C GLY A 725 -27.02 32.25 16.51
N GLY A 726 -25.82 32.22 15.94
CA GLY A 726 -24.60 31.91 16.67
C GLY A 726 -23.89 33.22 16.99
N ASP A 727 -23.64 33.48 18.28
CA ASP A 727 -23.11 34.76 18.75
C ASP A 727 -21.67 35.02 18.25
N ASP A 728 -21.47 36.18 17.64
CA ASP A 728 -20.15 36.79 17.41
C ASP A 728 -20.27 38.29 17.74
N GLU A 729 -20.03 38.65 19.01
CA GLU A 729 -20.17 40.02 19.46
C GLU A 729 -19.05 40.92 18.92
N GLY A 730 -19.43 41.82 18.01
CA GLY A 730 -18.73 43.09 17.81
C GLY A 730 -17.99 43.28 16.49
N ASN A 731 -18.71 43.54 15.39
CA ASN A 731 -19.03 44.93 14.99
C ASN A 731 -19.63 45.02 13.55
N GLY A 732 -20.94 45.22 13.43
CA GLY A 732 -21.59 45.84 12.25
C GLY A 732 -21.85 45.01 10.98
N SER A 733 -23.14 44.90 10.60
CA SER A 733 -23.66 44.58 9.24
C SER A 733 -23.46 43.14 8.70
N SER A 734 -24.28 42.20 9.19
CA SER A 734 -24.21 40.76 8.88
C SER A 734 -25.06 40.23 7.72
N ASN A 735 -25.66 41.08 6.86
CA ASN A 735 -26.52 40.61 5.74
C ASN A 735 -25.84 40.54 4.35
N GLY A 736 -24.62 41.08 4.18
CA GLY A 736 -24.02 41.22 2.84
C GLY A 736 -23.23 39.99 2.33
N THR A 737 -22.46 39.34 3.20
CA THR A 737 -21.48 38.30 2.82
C THR A 737 -22.13 37.01 2.29
N ALA A 738 -23.22 36.55 2.90
CA ALA A 738 -23.91 35.32 2.50
C ALA A 738 -24.54 35.45 1.09
N GLY A 739 -25.07 36.63 0.75
CA GLY A 739 -25.61 36.93 -0.58
C GLY A 739 -24.53 36.85 -1.67
N GLN A 740 -23.42 37.57 -1.49
CA GLN A 740 -22.30 37.58 -2.44
C GLN A 740 -21.72 36.17 -2.67
N GLN A 741 -21.60 35.36 -1.61
CA GLN A 741 -21.05 34.01 -1.71
C GLN A 741 -21.95 32.99 -2.42
N ASN A 742 -23.26 33.24 -2.53
CA ASN A 742 -24.22 32.33 -3.18
C ASN A 742 -24.71 32.80 -4.56
N ALA A 743 -24.46 34.06 -4.95
CA ALA A 743 -25.10 34.69 -6.10
C ALA A 743 -24.88 33.99 -7.46
N ALA A 744 -23.74 33.31 -7.66
CA ALA A 744 -23.39 32.76 -8.98
C ALA A 744 -24.36 31.65 -9.43
N LYS A 745 -24.92 30.88 -8.49
CA LYS A 745 -25.85 29.76 -8.79
C LYS A 745 -27.27 30.19 -9.17
N LEU A 746 -27.59 31.49 -9.07
CA LEU A 746 -28.94 32.01 -9.32
C LEU A 746 -29.25 32.20 -10.82
N ILE A 747 -28.22 32.32 -11.66
CA ILE A 747 -28.34 32.50 -13.10
C ILE A 747 -27.49 31.44 -13.85
N PRO A 748 -27.76 31.15 -15.14
CA PRO A 748 -27.04 30.12 -15.88
C PRO A 748 -25.53 30.38 -16.00
N ASN A 749 -24.73 29.32 -15.87
CA ASN A 749 -23.27 29.35 -16.01
C ASN A 749 -22.76 29.98 -17.31
N THR A 750 -23.52 29.86 -18.40
CA THR A 750 -23.18 30.46 -19.71
C THR A 750 -23.11 32.00 -19.68
N VAL A 751 -23.83 32.65 -18.77
CA VAL A 751 -23.84 34.12 -18.64
C VAL A 751 -22.54 34.66 -18.03
N TRP A 752 -21.90 33.88 -17.15
CA TRP A 752 -20.72 34.33 -16.40
C TRP A 752 -19.41 34.28 -17.20
N ASN A 753 -19.40 33.66 -18.38
CA ASN A 753 -18.25 33.64 -19.30
C ASN A 753 -18.46 34.69 -20.40
N SER A 754 -18.06 35.93 -20.11
CA SER A 754 -18.42 37.11 -20.90
C SER A 754 -17.20 37.94 -21.30
N HIS A 755 -17.45 39.13 -21.85
CA HIS A 755 -16.42 40.11 -22.17
C HIS A 755 -15.65 40.66 -20.94
N ALA A 756 -16.21 40.52 -19.73
CA ALA A 756 -15.67 41.07 -18.48
C ALA A 756 -15.41 40.01 -17.40
N THR A 757 -16.14 38.90 -17.39
CA THR A 757 -16.06 37.85 -16.36
C THR A 757 -15.74 36.47 -16.93
N LYS A 758 -15.17 35.60 -16.08
CA LYS A 758 -15.03 34.15 -16.34
C LYS A 758 -15.34 33.37 -15.06
N ILE A 759 -15.89 32.17 -15.19
CA ILE A 759 -15.94 31.21 -14.09
C ILE A 759 -14.55 30.61 -13.93
N VAL A 760 -13.96 30.77 -12.74
CA VAL A 760 -12.60 30.35 -12.41
C VAL A 760 -12.61 29.54 -11.12
N PHE A 761 -11.87 28.44 -11.07
CA PHE A 761 -11.72 27.67 -9.83
C PHE A 761 -10.63 28.29 -8.93
N SER A 762 -10.95 28.42 -7.65
CA SER A 762 -9.92 28.41 -6.60
C SER A 762 -9.21 27.07 -6.63
N VAL A 763 -7.87 27.06 -6.62
CA VAL A 763 -7.03 25.86 -6.70
C VAL A 763 -5.95 25.87 -5.61
N LYS A 764 -5.49 24.68 -5.21
CA LYS A 764 -4.34 24.48 -4.32
C LYS A 764 -3.52 23.26 -4.74
N TRP A 765 -2.28 23.19 -4.28
CA TRP A 765 -1.48 21.97 -4.41
C TRP A 765 -1.91 20.91 -3.40
N GLY A 766 -1.87 19.64 -3.83
CA GLY A 766 -1.93 18.48 -2.96
C GLY A 766 -1.49 17.20 -3.66
N VAL A 767 -1.77 16.05 -3.03
CA VAL A 767 -1.24 14.73 -3.43
C VAL A 767 -1.48 14.41 -4.92
N SER A 768 -2.65 14.75 -5.48
CA SER A 768 -3.00 14.52 -6.89
C SER A 768 -2.56 15.65 -7.85
N GLY A 769 -1.76 16.61 -7.37
CA GLY A 769 -1.31 17.78 -8.14
C GLY A 769 -2.10 19.05 -7.86
N LEU A 770 -2.27 19.91 -8.88
CA LEU A 770 -3.06 21.13 -8.80
C LEU A 770 -4.55 20.77 -8.74
N MET A 771 -5.15 20.88 -7.56
CA MET A 771 -6.52 20.45 -7.27
C MET A 771 -7.47 21.64 -7.10
N PRO A 772 -8.71 21.55 -7.62
CA PRO A 772 -9.71 22.59 -7.46
C PRO A 772 -10.37 22.54 -6.07
N ILE A 773 -10.80 23.69 -5.57
CA ILE A 773 -11.47 23.86 -4.28
C ILE A 773 -12.95 24.18 -4.48
N ARG A 774 -13.24 25.24 -5.24
CA ARG A 774 -14.60 25.73 -5.55
C ARG A 774 -14.57 26.67 -6.77
N PRO A 775 -15.65 26.74 -7.58
CA PRO A 775 -15.78 27.72 -8.64
C PRO A 775 -16.21 29.09 -8.08
N GLN A 776 -15.73 30.16 -8.71
CA GLN A 776 -16.07 31.55 -8.39
C GLN A 776 -16.11 32.37 -9.69
N VAL A 777 -16.93 33.43 -9.70
CA VAL A 777 -16.95 34.38 -10.83
C VAL A 777 -15.95 35.49 -10.52
N VAL A 778 -15.04 35.75 -11.46
CA VAL A 778 -14.01 36.80 -11.34
C VAL A 778 -14.06 37.78 -12.50
N LEU A 779 -13.66 39.02 -12.26
CA LEU A 779 -13.29 39.94 -13.34
C LEU A 779 -12.00 39.46 -14.01
N ILE A 780 -12.01 39.34 -15.33
CA ILE A 780 -10.81 39.08 -16.15
C ILE A 780 -10.24 40.36 -16.79
N ARG A 781 -10.90 41.51 -16.56
CA ARG A 781 -10.53 42.84 -17.09
C ARG A 781 -10.65 43.91 -16.00
N GLU A 782 -9.93 45.01 -16.18
CA GLU A 782 -10.04 46.19 -15.28
C GLU A 782 -11.33 46.96 -15.63
N VAL A 783 -12.17 47.23 -14.62
CA VAL A 783 -13.42 47.99 -14.76
C VAL A 783 -13.29 49.29 -13.97
N ASN A 784 -13.22 50.41 -14.67
CA ASN A 784 -13.32 51.73 -14.08
C ASN A 784 -14.76 52.22 -14.19
N LEU A 785 -15.47 52.30 -13.08
CA LEU A 785 -16.91 52.57 -13.05
C LEU A 785 -17.19 53.92 -12.37
N PRO A 786 -17.55 54.99 -13.12
CA PRO A 786 -17.87 56.29 -12.54
C PRO A 786 -19.10 56.25 -11.62
N PRO A 787 -19.30 57.28 -10.76
CA PRO A 787 -20.53 57.46 -9.99
C PRO A 787 -21.79 57.39 -10.84
N ALA A 788 -22.86 56.81 -10.30
CA ALA A 788 -24.17 56.62 -10.96
C ALA A 788 -24.14 55.85 -12.29
N ARG A 789 -23.06 55.10 -12.56
CA ARG A 789 -22.92 54.20 -13.72
C ARG A 789 -23.00 52.74 -13.30
N CYS A 790 -23.33 51.90 -14.28
CA CYS A 790 -23.27 50.45 -14.16
C CYS A 790 -22.51 49.81 -15.34
N CYS A 791 -21.79 48.72 -15.07
CA CYS A 791 -21.16 47.88 -16.09
C CYS A 791 -22.03 46.66 -16.35
N GLU A 792 -22.36 46.42 -17.61
CA GLU A 792 -22.96 45.16 -18.08
C GLU A 792 -21.92 44.03 -17.96
N LEU A 793 -22.31 42.84 -17.47
CA LEU A 793 -21.39 41.72 -17.26
C LEU A 793 -21.65 40.49 -18.16
N PHE A 794 -22.54 40.61 -19.15
CA PHE A 794 -22.88 39.54 -20.10
C PHE A 794 -22.51 39.89 -21.55
#